data_AF-A0A7X6L6E4-F1
#
_entry.id   AF-A0A7X6L6E4-F1
#
_cell.length_a   1.000
_cell.length_b   1.000
_cell.length_c   1.000
_cell.angle_alpha   90.00
_cell.angle_beta   90.00
_cell.angle_gamma   90.00
#
_symmetry.space_group_name_H-M   'P 1'
#
loop_
_entity.id
_entity.type
_entity.pdbx_description
1 polymer ?
#
loop_
_entity_poly.entity_id
_entity_poly.type
_entity_poly.pdbx_seq_one_letter_code
_entity_poly.pdbx_strand_id
1 'polypeptide(L)'
;MRVLVTGVSDPTGRAVARMLLAAGHDVVGLDRERHRYVDPRVEVITGDPEGPAICAQAVADCAAVVYLGGSLAAIARAARAAGARIVVPVGAGSNAVTEDAVRSSGAQALIVRTAPIAGRRVEGASGRNLLRLLGSRPAGGFQVLHTDDFERFLVLAVGSGRTGVVELAAPGVVSAEDARRLRAAAGTRRLRRKSRARPVPQVDSTAARDEWGFRCGWTASEVAADIVRGLGGRKVDGGELVARTGAIPLPGYLVPTRAATSDGHALVSVAPEGLEGEFDDRVDPAYPVHTATNTSEALPGPLTPLTVDLQAGAIRLANAAMGRMIALEGIALEHWTSRVTTVLGHHIYINASIGVLAAENMPGWDERSIRRDVYGNIPAEISLTPHGKPPTPTGFASTRATWRAAGRVLRTALRYRETTDGINAAAHQETLSAAAIRELTDEQLHARALLWRDRLNHSWAAASIGVMMTGAATAIHSRGKESADVPIDLERLESARTMLAVERLAALCRADTALQDAAHSGDVAAARAISPAFSAALDEELHRIGHRGPGECELINPTFGDRPELLVTAAARAAALPAPKREPVDSSPSRTARMAAGATMARERVRDAVVRYTHCLRLAVRERAGRLIREGRLQRAEDACFLTLDEILWAPADLTERVARRRAELTWLQGIRMPDVIAGDWEPLSDADALAPGESLTGIGVSSGVVEGTVKRVLSLDDDIEPGDILVASVTDTGHTAMFAYAAAVVTDIGGSASHAAIVAREFGIPCVVDTKTASAALADGQRVRVDGSAGTVTLLADA
;
A
#
# COMPACT_ATOMS: atom_id res chain seq x y z
N MET A 1 12.52 -19.38 20.29
CA MET A 1 12.16 -20.81 20.17
C MET A 1 11.94 -21.14 18.70
N ARG A 2 12.29 -22.38 18.29
CA ARG A 2 12.05 -22.90 16.94
C ARG A 2 10.66 -23.52 16.86
N VAL A 3 9.89 -23.17 15.84
CA VAL A 3 8.46 -23.52 15.70
C VAL A 3 8.21 -24.09 14.32
N LEU A 4 7.59 -25.27 14.26
CA LEU A 4 7.15 -25.86 13.01
C LEU A 4 5.73 -25.39 12.66
N VAL A 5 5.50 -24.97 11.42
CA VAL A 5 4.18 -24.74 10.82
C VAL A 5 3.97 -25.75 9.69
N THR A 6 3.06 -26.71 9.85
CA THR A 6 2.70 -27.62 8.76
C THR A 6 1.67 -26.98 7.82
N GLY A 7 1.63 -27.37 6.55
CA GLY A 7 0.77 -26.70 5.57
C GLY A 7 1.17 -25.23 5.37
N VAL A 8 2.47 -24.94 5.47
CA VAL A 8 3.00 -23.56 5.42
C VAL A 8 2.67 -22.87 4.09
N SER A 9 2.41 -23.64 3.04
CA SER A 9 2.05 -23.09 1.73
C SER A 9 0.61 -22.59 1.66
N ASP A 10 -0.28 -22.94 2.60
CA ASP A 10 -1.64 -22.39 2.65
C ASP A 10 -1.66 -20.93 3.15
N PRO A 11 -2.67 -20.11 2.77
CA PRO A 11 -2.72 -18.70 3.18
C PRO A 11 -2.59 -18.45 4.70
N THR A 12 -3.25 -19.28 5.52
CA THR A 12 -3.15 -19.21 6.98
C THR A 12 -1.77 -19.66 7.47
N GLY A 13 -1.20 -20.72 6.87
CA GLY A 13 0.16 -21.17 7.19
C GLY A 13 1.20 -20.07 6.95
N ARG A 14 1.13 -19.39 5.80
CA ARG A 14 1.99 -18.25 5.48
C ARG A 14 1.79 -17.08 6.45
N ALA A 15 0.55 -16.76 6.80
CA ALA A 15 0.24 -15.67 7.72
C ALA A 15 0.79 -15.94 9.13
N VAL A 16 0.54 -17.15 9.66
CA VAL A 16 1.02 -17.58 10.98
C VAL A 16 2.55 -17.64 11.02
N ALA A 17 3.21 -18.17 9.99
CA ALA A 17 4.66 -18.22 9.92
C ALA A 17 5.29 -16.81 9.95
N ARG A 18 4.73 -15.86 9.18
CA ARG A 18 5.17 -14.46 9.17
C ARG A 18 4.98 -13.78 10.54
N MET A 19 3.84 -14.01 11.18
CA MET A 19 3.54 -13.45 12.50
C MET A 19 4.42 -14.06 13.60
N LEU A 20 4.76 -15.35 13.52
CA LEU A 20 5.72 -16.00 14.43
C LEU A 20 7.13 -15.42 14.28
N LEU A 21 7.59 -15.19 13.04
CA LEU A 21 8.87 -14.50 12.79
C LEU A 21 8.87 -13.10 13.41
N ALA A 22 7.80 -12.34 13.22
CA ALA A 22 7.65 -11.00 13.78
C ALA A 22 7.56 -10.99 15.32
N ALA A 23 7.06 -12.07 15.93
CA ALA A 23 7.09 -12.28 17.37
C ALA A 23 8.47 -12.73 17.92
N GLY A 24 9.47 -12.89 17.06
CA GLY A 24 10.84 -13.25 17.44
C GLY A 24 11.11 -14.76 17.53
N HIS A 25 10.29 -15.58 16.86
CA HIS A 25 10.51 -17.03 16.78
C HIS A 25 11.34 -17.40 15.54
N ASP A 26 12.08 -18.51 15.63
CA ASP A 26 12.63 -19.20 14.47
C ASP A 26 11.53 -20.12 13.91
N VAL A 27 11.32 -20.11 12.59
CA VAL A 27 10.16 -20.76 11.97
C VAL A 27 10.60 -21.71 10.87
N VAL A 28 10.18 -22.97 11.03
CA VAL A 28 10.30 -24.03 10.03
C VAL A 28 8.92 -24.29 9.43
N GLY A 29 8.86 -24.46 8.12
CA GLY A 29 7.66 -24.84 7.38
C GLY A 29 7.77 -26.28 6.86
N LEU A 30 6.65 -27.01 6.85
CA LEU A 30 6.56 -28.32 6.19
C LEU A 30 5.43 -28.30 5.16
N ASP A 31 5.77 -28.66 3.92
CA ASP A 31 4.79 -28.86 2.84
C ASP A 31 5.36 -29.77 1.73
N ARG A 32 4.53 -30.12 0.74
CA ARG A 32 4.99 -30.87 -0.45
C ARG A 32 5.99 -30.09 -1.27
N GLU A 33 5.70 -28.81 -1.47
CA GLU A 33 6.49 -27.89 -2.27
C GLU A 33 6.53 -26.53 -1.59
N ARG A 34 7.62 -25.77 -1.80
CA ARG A 34 7.74 -24.40 -1.31
C ARG A 34 6.89 -23.48 -2.15
N HIS A 35 5.78 -23.00 -1.59
CA HIS A 35 5.02 -21.93 -2.24
C HIS A 35 5.81 -20.62 -2.25
N ARG A 36 5.88 -19.96 -3.40
CA ARG A 36 6.72 -18.76 -3.63
C ARG A 36 6.42 -17.54 -2.74
N TYR A 37 5.25 -17.50 -2.10
CA TYR A 37 4.87 -16.44 -1.15
C TYR A 37 5.10 -16.80 0.33
N VAL A 38 5.70 -17.96 0.61
CA VAL A 38 6.25 -18.21 1.96
C VAL A 38 7.39 -17.22 2.19
N ASP A 39 7.40 -16.56 3.35
CA ASP A 39 8.43 -15.59 3.73
C ASP A 39 9.83 -16.22 3.54
N PRO A 40 10.77 -15.55 2.85
CA PRO A 40 12.09 -16.09 2.58
C PRO A 40 12.87 -16.52 3.83
N ARG A 41 12.59 -15.92 4.99
CA ARG A 41 13.23 -16.25 6.27
C ARG A 41 12.74 -17.58 6.86
N VAL A 42 11.64 -18.14 6.36
CA VAL A 42 11.15 -19.46 6.79
C VAL A 42 11.97 -20.54 6.09
N GLU A 43 12.62 -21.39 6.89
CA GLU A 43 13.21 -22.65 6.42
C GLU A 43 12.07 -23.59 6.02
N VAL A 44 12.01 -24.05 4.77
CA VAL A 44 10.92 -24.94 4.33
C VAL A 44 11.49 -26.30 4.00
N ILE A 45 11.03 -27.30 4.74
CA ILE A 45 11.30 -28.72 4.49
C ILE A 45 10.23 -29.21 3.50
N THR A 46 10.68 -29.64 2.32
CA THR A 46 9.82 -30.16 1.26
C THR A 46 9.86 -31.67 1.21
N GLY A 47 8.70 -32.32 1.16
CA GLY A 47 8.57 -33.77 1.05
C GLY A 47 7.12 -34.21 1.21
N ASP A 48 6.82 -35.51 1.16
CA ASP A 48 5.44 -35.97 1.37
C ASP A 48 5.02 -35.76 2.83
N PRO A 49 4.11 -34.82 3.16
CA PRO A 49 3.73 -34.50 4.54
C PRO A 49 2.95 -35.63 5.24
N GLU A 50 2.69 -36.74 4.55
CA GLU A 50 2.18 -37.98 5.12
C GLU A 50 3.30 -38.92 5.62
N GLY A 51 4.54 -38.71 5.18
CA GLY A 51 5.71 -39.53 5.46
C GLY A 51 6.23 -39.36 6.90
N PRO A 52 6.37 -40.45 7.69
CA PRO A 52 6.87 -40.35 9.06
C PRO A 52 8.30 -39.79 9.17
N ALA A 53 9.17 -40.10 8.21
CA ALA A 53 10.56 -39.65 8.21
C ALA A 53 10.68 -38.13 8.01
N ILE A 54 9.94 -37.56 7.04
CA ILE A 54 9.94 -36.11 6.81
C ILE A 54 9.29 -35.38 7.99
N CYS A 55 8.24 -35.95 8.59
CA CYS A 55 7.62 -35.39 9.79
C CYS A 55 8.61 -35.35 10.97
N ALA A 56 9.38 -36.42 11.18
CA ALA A 56 10.41 -36.47 12.22
C ALA A 56 11.53 -35.45 11.98
N GLN A 57 11.99 -35.33 10.73
CA GLN A 57 12.97 -34.31 10.34
C GLN A 57 12.44 -32.90 10.58
N ALA A 58 11.19 -32.62 10.21
CA ALA A 58 10.62 -31.28 10.34
C ALA A 58 10.35 -30.84 11.77
N VAL A 59 10.06 -31.79 12.65
CA VAL A 59 9.82 -31.53 14.07
C VAL A 59 11.11 -31.49 14.90
N ALA A 60 12.24 -31.93 14.32
CA ALA A 60 13.53 -31.91 15.00
C ALA A 60 13.85 -30.51 15.55
N ASP A 61 14.29 -30.46 16.81
CA ASP A 61 14.66 -29.25 17.55
C ASP A 61 13.56 -28.18 17.69
N CYS A 62 12.31 -28.51 17.33
CA CYS A 62 11.18 -27.61 17.51
C CYS A 62 10.63 -27.70 18.94
N ALA A 63 10.40 -26.55 19.57
CA ALA A 63 9.75 -26.49 20.87
C ALA A 63 8.21 -26.59 20.75
N ALA A 64 7.66 -26.17 19.61
CA ALA A 64 6.23 -26.23 19.33
C ALA A 64 5.94 -26.50 17.85
N VAL A 65 4.75 -27.04 17.58
CA VAL A 65 4.21 -27.32 16.25
C VAL A 65 2.81 -26.71 16.12
N VAL A 66 2.60 -25.91 15.08
CA VAL A 66 1.26 -25.47 14.63
C VAL A 66 0.85 -26.36 13.47
N TYR A 67 -0.13 -27.24 13.71
CA TYR A 67 -0.59 -28.20 12.71
C TYR A 67 -1.70 -27.58 11.85
N LEU A 68 -1.46 -27.40 10.54
CA LEU A 68 -2.49 -26.92 9.59
C LEU A 68 -2.71 -27.86 8.39
N GLY A 69 -1.84 -28.85 8.20
CA GLY A 69 -1.96 -29.86 7.15
C GLY A 69 -1.00 -31.04 7.31
N GLY A 70 -1.19 -32.09 6.49
CA GLY A 70 -0.39 -33.33 6.50
C GLY A 70 -0.95 -34.44 7.42
N SER A 71 -0.09 -35.38 7.81
CA SER A 71 -0.49 -36.47 8.72
C SER A 71 -0.41 -36.07 10.18
N LEU A 72 -1.56 -35.78 10.80
CA LEU A 72 -1.63 -35.49 12.24
C LEU A 72 -0.99 -36.59 13.11
N ALA A 73 -1.21 -37.86 12.75
CA ALA A 73 -0.68 -38.98 13.52
C ALA A 73 0.85 -39.06 13.44
N ALA A 74 1.45 -38.82 12.26
CA ALA A 74 2.90 -38.81 12.11
C ALA A 74 3.52 -37.61 12.84
N ILE A 75 2.95 -36.42 12.68
CA ILE A 75 3.41 -35.20 13.33
C ILE A 75 3.29 -35.30 14.85
N ALA A 76 2.17 -35.80 15.38
CA ALA A 76 1.98 -35.93 16.82
C ALA A 76 2.97 -36.94 17.44
N ARG A 77 3.27 -38.05 16.75
CA ARG A 77 4.33 -38.99 17.19
C ARG A 77 5.71 -38.35 17.17
N ALA A 78 6.05 -37.62 16.11
CA ALA A 78 7.30 -36.89 16.00
C ALA A 78 7.43 -35.82 17.10
N ALA A 79 6.36 -35.06 17.35
CA ALA A 79 6.30 -34.04 18.41
C ALA A 79 6.52 -34.66 19.79
N ARG A 80 5.86 -35.78 20.10
CA ARG A 80 6.10 -36.51 21.34
C ARG A 80 7.56 -36.96 21.47
N ALA A 81 8.14 -37.51 20.41
CA ALA A 81 9.52 -37.98 20.43
C ALA A 81 10.53 -36.83 20.65
N ALA A 82 10.27 -35.67 20.07
CA ALA A 82 11.08 -34.46 20.23
C ALA A 82 10.78 -33.66 21.51
N GLY A 83 9.73 -34.02 22.27
CA GLY A 83 9.25 -33.23 23.41
C GLY A 83 8.56 -31.91 23.00
N ALA A 84 8.20 -31.76 21.72
CA ALA A 84 7.52 -30.58 21.20
C ALA A 84 6.04 -30.58 21.56
N ARG A 85 5.50 -29.41 21.91
CA ARG A 85 4.06 -29.22 22.11
C ARG A 85 3.35 -28.97 20.78
N ILE A 86 2.18 -29.57 20.56
CA ILE A 86 1.40 -29.42 19.31
C ILE A 86 0.11 -28.63 19.53
N VAL A 87 -0.15 -27.65 18.65
CA VAL A 87 -1.40 -26.88 18.56
C VAL A 87 -2.20 -27.38 17.36
N VAL A 88 -3.40 -27.90 17.60
CA VAL A 88 -4.22 -28.60 16.62
C VAL A 88 -5.59 -27.92 16.50
N PRO A 89 -5.82 -27.09 15.48
CA PRO A 89 -7.13 -26.50 15.22
C PRO A 89 -8.09 -27.54 14.65
N VAL A 90 -9.32 -27.56 15.18
CA VAL A 90 -10.40 -28.46 14.74
C VAL A 90 -11.71 -27.69 14.63
N GLY A 91 -12.48 -27.92 13.56
CA GLY A 91 -13.79 -27.28 13.41
C GLY A 91 -14.83 -27.89 14.35
N ALA A 92 -15.72 -27.07 14.89
CA ALA A 92 -16.86 -27.53 15.70
C ALA A 92 -17.70 -28.57 14.92
N GLY A 93 -17.94 -29.73 15.53
CA GLY A 93 -18.65 -30.84 14.90
C GLY A 93 -17.82 -31.71 13.94
N SER A 94 -16.49 -31.55 13.90
CA SER A 94 -15.58 -32.50 13.26
C SER A 94 -15.51 -33.84 14.01
N ASN A 95 -15.10 -34.92 13.32
CA ASN A 95 -15.12 -36.28 13.85
C ASN A 95 -14.19 -36.44 15.08
N ALA A 96 -14.67 -37.13 16.11
CA ALA A 96 -13.91 -37.53 17.32
C ALA A 96 -12.53 -38.14 17.00
N VAL A 97 -12.39 -38.75 15.83
CA VAL A 97 -11.16 -39.33 15.27
C VAL A 97 -9.94 -38.42 15.37
N THR A 98 -10.07 -37.11 15.10
CA THR A 98 -8.92 -36.19 15.16
C THR A 98 -8.46 -35.97 16.59
N GLU A 99 -9.39 -35.80 17.52
CA GLU A 99 -9.08 -35.64 18.93
C GLU A 99 -8.54 -36.94 19.53
N ASP A 100 -9.09 -38.08 19.13
CA ASP A 100 -8.64 -39.41 19.54
C ASP A 100 -7.23 -39.71 19.00
N ALA A 101 -6.90 -39.28 17.77
CA ALA A 101 -5.56 -39.43 17.21
C ALA A 101 -4.51 -38.63 18.02
N VAL A 102 -4.87 -37.41 18.45
CA VAL A 102 -4.00 -36.61 19.31
C VAL A 102 -3.86 -37.24 20.69
N ARG A 103 -4.97 -37.61 21.34
CA ARG A 103 -4.96 -38.25 22.66
C ARG A 103 -4.16 -39.56 22.66
N SER A 104 -4.36 -40.41 21.65
CA SER A 104 -3.67 -41.69 21.52
C SER A 104 -2.17 -41.57 21.21
N SER A 105 -1.72 -40.46 20.63
CA SER A 105 -0.30 -40.22 20.39
C SER A 105 0.51 -40.03 21.68
N GLY A 106 -0.12 -39.53 22.75
CA GLY A 106 0.52 -39.11 24.00
C GLY A 106 1.33 -37.81 23.88
N ALA A 107 1.19 -37.05 22.79
CA ALA A 107 1.82 -35.76 22.63
C ALA A 107 1.21 -34.71 23.57
N GLN A 108 2.02 -33.75 24.02
CA GLN A 108 1.51 -32.57 24.72
C GLN A 108 0.76 -31.71 23.71
N ALA A 109 -0.57 -31.71 23.79
CA ALA A 109 -1.39 -31.07 22.76
C ALA A 109 -2.37 -30.05 23.31
N LEU A 110 -2.54 -28.97 22.56
CA LEU A 110 -3.66 -28.05 22.66
C LEU A 110 -4.58 -28.24 21.46
N ILE A 111 -5.80 -28.68 21.70
CA ILE A 111 -6.86 -28.74 20.70
C ILE A 111 -7.61 -27.41 20.70
N VAL A 112 -7.61 -26.72 19.57
CA VAL A 112 -8.29 -25.43 19.39
C VAL A 112 -9.57 -25.66 18.61
N ARG A 113 -10.71 -25.79 19.31
CA ARG A 113 -12.00 -26.04 18.68
C ARG A 113 -12.63 -24.73 18.22
N THR A 114 -12.87 -24.55 16.93
CA THR A 114 -13.33 -23.26 16.40
C THR A 114 -14.77 -23.32 15.89
N ALA A 115 -15.51 -22.24 16.09
CA ALA A 115 -16.61 -21.90 15.21
C ALA A 115 -16.13 -21.82 13.74
N PRO A 116 -17.03 -21.88 12.74
CA PRO A 116 -16.65 -21.74 11.34
C PRO A 116 -15.82 -20.47 11.09
N ILE A 117 -14.63 -20.65 10.52
CA ILE A 117 -13.69 -19.56 10.24
C ILE A 117 -14.08 -18.88 8.93
N ALA A 118 -14.26 -17.56 8.98
CA ALA A 118 -14.59 -16.75 7.81
C ALA A 118 -14.17 -15.28 8.03
N GLY A 119 -13.97 -14.55 6.94
CA GLY A 119 -13.62 -13.12 6.94
C GLY A 119 -13.54 -12.60 5.52
N ARG A 120 -12.87 -11.47 5.30
CA ARG A 120 -12.62 -10.94 3.94
C ARG A 120 -11.85 -11.87 3.00
N ARG A 121 -11.05 -12.82 3.53
CA ARG A 121 -10.36 -13.85 2.72
C ARG A 121 -11.34 -14.96 2.33
N VAL A 122 -12.08 -14.76 1.25
CA VAL A 122 -13.16 -15.65 0.81
C VAL A 122 -12.78 -16.65 -0.29
N GLU A 123 -11.49 -16.81 -0.58
CA GLU A 123 -10.99 -17.75 -1.58
C GLU A 123 -10.74 -19.15 -0.95
N GLY A 124 -10.63 -20.19 -1.79
CA GLY A 124 -10.26 -21.54 -1.36
C GLY A 124 -11.16 -22.15 -0.28
N ALA A 125 -10.55 -22.70 0.77
CA ALA A 125 -11.26 -23.40 1.85
C ALA A 125 -12.24 -22.48 2.60
N SER A 126 -11.84 -21.24 2.89
CA SER A 126 -12.69 -20.23 3.53
C SER A 126 -13.95 -19.94 2.72
N GLY A 127 -13.80 -19.80 1.39
CA GLY A 127 -14.93 -19.60 0.47
C GLY A 127 -15.91 -20.77 0.45
N ARG A 128 -15.38 -22.01 0.39
CA ARG A 128 -16.22 -23.23 0.44
C ARG A 128 -16.98 -23.35 1.76
N ASN A 129 -16.33 -23.03 2.89
CA ASN A 129 -16.97 -23.00 4.20
C ASN A 129 -18.08 -21.95 4.25
N LEU A 130 -17.82 -20.73 3.77
CA LEU A 130 -18.83 -19.68 3.67
C LEU A 130 -20.05 -20.12 2.85
N LEU A 131 -19.84 -20.70 1.66
CA LEU A 131 -20.95 -21.15 0.81
C LEU A 131 -21.78 -22.27 1.47
N ARG A 132 -21.15 -23.17 2.22
CA ARG A 132 -21.84 -24.19 3.04
C ARG A 132 -22.68 -23.55 4.15
N LEU A 133 -22.13 -22.57 4.86
CA LEU A 133 -22.86 -21.84 5.91
C LEU A 133 -24.07 -21.11 5.35
N LEU A 134 -23.93 -20.40 4.22
CA LEU A 134 -25.01 -19.64 3.59
C LEU A 134 -26.13 -20.53 3.03
N GLY A 135 -25.83 -21.79 2.70
CA GLY A 135 -26.81 -22.81 2.33
C GLY A 135 -27.65 -23.33 3.50
N SER A 136 -27.20 -23.14 4.74
CA SER A 136 -27.91 -23.56 5.95
C SER A 136 -28.88 -22.48 6.46
N ARG A 137 -29.96 -22.88 7.15
CA ARG A 137 -30.95 -21.97 7.76
C ARG A 137 -31.11 -22.27 9.25
N PRO A 138 -30.15 -21.89 10.11
CA PRO A 138 -30.36 -21.99 11.55
C PRO A 138 -31.42 -20.96 11.98
N ALA A 139 -32.41 -21.39 12.76
CA ALA A 139 -33.54 -20.56 13.19
C ALA A 139 -33.14 -19.44 14.17
N GLY A 140 -31.95 -19.50 14.78
CA GLY A 140 -31.46 -18.57 15.81
C GLY A 140 -30.09 -17.92 15.52
N GLY A 141 -29.68 -17.84 14.26
CA GLY A 141 -28.34 -17.35 13.89
C GLY A 141 -27.24 -18.41 14.04
N PHE A 142 -25.99 -18.04 13.77
CA PHE A 142 -24.85 -18.95 13.89
C PHE A 142 -23.57 -18.23 14.36
N GLN A 143 -22.73 -18.93 15.12
CA GLN A 143 -21.41 -18.43 15.51
C GLN A 143 -20.43 -18.50 14.32
N VAL A 144 -19.46 -17.60 14.34
CA VAL A 144 -18.34 -17.53 13.39
C VAL A 144 -17.08 -17.11 14.14
N LEU A 145 -15.91 -17.35 13.55
CA LEU A 145 -14.64 -16.82 14.03
C LEU A 145 -13.94 -16.09 12.89
N HIS A 146 -13.41 -14.89 13.14
CA HIS A 146 -12.67 -14.17 12.12
C HIS A 146 -11.34 -14.86 11.82
N THR A 147 -10.91 -14.88 10.54
CA THR A 147 -9.61 -15.44 10.14
C THR A 147 -8.44 -14.78 10.90
N ASP A 148 -8.46 -13.46 11.10
CA ASP A 148 -7.40 -12.75 11.84
C ASP A 148 -7.32 -13.19 13.31
N ASP A 149 -8.47 -13.37 13.98
CA ASP A 149 -8.50 -13.80 15.37
C ASP A 149 -8.04 -15.26 15.51
N PHE A 150 -8.41 -16.11 14.55
CA PHE A 150 -7.91 -17.47 14.47
C PHE A 150 -6.37 -17.50 14.32
N GLU A 151 -5.83 -16.77 13.34
CA GLU A 151 -4.38 -16.68 13.09
C GLU A 151 -3.64 -16.12 14.31
N ARG A 152 -4.16 -15.05 14.92
CA ARG A 152 -3.58 -14.45 16.14
C ARG A 152 -3.60 -15.41 17.32
N PHE A 153 -4.68 -16.17 17.52
CA PHE A 153 -4.73 -17.17 18.59
C PHE A 153 -3.65 -18.24 18.40
N LEU A 154 -3.43 -18.73 17.16
CA LEU A 154 -2.42 -19.75 16.90
C LEU A 154 -1.01 -19.27 17.30
N VAL A 155 -0.67 -18.02 17.00
CA VAL A 155 0.61 -17.42 17.38
C VAL A 155 0.72 -17.27 18.90
N LEU A 156 -0.33 -16.78 19.57
CA LEU A 156 -0.36 -16.70 21.05
C LEU A 156 -0.25 -18.08 21.72
N ALA A 157 -0.89 -19.09 21.12
CA ALA A 157 -0.89 -20.45 21.64
C ALA A 157 0.51 -21.05 21.65
N VAL A 158 1.37 -20.72 20.68
CA VAL A 158 2.77 -21.18 20.61
C VAL A 158 3.58 -20.72 21.83
N GLY A 159 3.39 -19.47 22.26
CA GLY A 159 4.07 -18.92 23.44
C GLY A 159 3.57 -19.45 24.78
N SER A 160 2.49 -20.23 24.81
CA SER A 160 1.93 -20.80 26.05
C SER A 160 2.50 -22.20 26.35
N GLY A 161 2.48 -22.62 27.61
CA GLY A 161 2.76 -24.02 28.00
C GLY A 161 1.50 -24.91 28.09
N ARG A 162 0.32 -24.41 27.70
CA ARG A 162 -0.98 -24.99 28.10
C ARG A 162 -1.43 -26.14 27.22
N THR A 163 -1.88 -27.25 27.78
CA THR A 163 -2.47 -28.37 27.03
C THR A 163 -3.97 -28.46 27.27
N GLY A 164 -4.67 -29.31 26.52
CA GLY A 164 -6.11 -29.57 26.69
C GLY A 164 -6.93 -29.06 25.51
N VAL A 165 -8.12 -28.55 25.79
CA VAL A 165 -9.06 -28.06 24.77
C VAL A 165 -9.43 -26.62 25.09
N VAL A 166 -9.42 -25.76 24.08
CA VAL A 166 -9.93 -24.38 24.16
C VAL A 166 -10.84 -24.15 22.97
N GLU A 167 -11.98 -23.47 23.18
CA GLU A 167 -12.91 -23.18 22.10
C GLU A 167 -12.95 -21.70 21.74
N LEU A 168 -13.10 -21.41 20.44
CA LEU A 168 -13.02 -20.05 19.90
C LEU A 168 -14.24 -19.70 19.05
N ALA A 169 -14.88 -18.58 19.39
CA ALA A 169 -15.89 -17.93 18.57
C ALA A 169 -15.79 -16.40 18.74
N ALA A 170 -16.18 -15.67 17.70
CA ALA A 170 -16.39 -14.23 17.82
C ALA A 170 -17.56 -13.95 18.78
N PRO A 171 -17.51 -12.85 19.57
CA PRO A 171 -18.62 -12.45 20.43
C PRO A 171 -19.92 -12.25 19.64
N GLY A 172 -21.01 -12.85 20.14
CA GLY A 172 -22.34 -12.78 19.51
C GLY A 172 -22.60 -13.85 18.44
N VAL A 173 -23.62 -13.64 17.63
CA VAL A 173 -24.01 -14.54 16.53
C VAL A 173 -24.32 -13.74 15.26
N VAL A 174 -24.11 -14.35 14.10
CA VAL A 174 -24.56 -13.80 12.82
C VAL A 174 -26.08 -13.85 12.78
N SER A 175 -26.70 -12.67 12.76
CA SER A 175 -28.15 -12.52 12.78
C SER A 175 -28.80 -13.00 11.46
N ALA A 176 -30.12 -13.18 11.47
CA ALA A 176 -30.85 -13.49 10.24
C ALA A 176 -30.73 -12.36 9.20
N GLU A 177 -30.58 -11.11 9.63
CA GLU A 177 -30.37 -9.96 8.75
C GLU A 177 -28.98 -9.99 8.12
N ASP A 178 -27.94 -10.20 8.91
CA ASP A 178 -26.56 -10.34 8.43
C ASP A 178 -26.46 -11.49 7.43
N ALA A 179 -27.09 -12.63 7.73
CA ALA A 179 -27.15 -13.76 6.80
C ALA A 179 -27.90 -13.41 5.48
N ARG A 180 -28.92 -12.53 5.50
CA ARG A 180 -29.56 -12.03 4.27
C ARG A 180 -28.62 -11.13 3.49
N ARG A 181 -27.89 -10.21 4.15
CA ARG A 181 -26.89 -9.34 3.53
C ARG A 181 -25.79 -10.16 2.86
N LEU A 182 -25.25 -11.16 3.55
CA LEU A 182 -24.25 -12.09 3.02
C LEU A 182 -24.74 -12.84 1.76
N ARG A 183 -25.95 -13.40 1.79
CA ARG A 183 -26.52 -14.09 0.61
C ARG A 183 -26.75 -13.16 -0.57
N ALA A 184 -27.14 -11.91 -0.31
CA ALA A 184 -27.28 -10.91 -1.35
C ALA A 184 -25.92 -10.56 -1.98
N ALA A 185 -24.90 -10.31 -1.16
CA ALA A 185 -23.55 -10.00 -1.62
C ALA A 185 -22.91 -11.15 -2.42
N ALA A 186 -23.08 -12.40 -1.97
CA ALA A 186 -22.55 -13.58 -2.66
C ALA A 186 -23.28 -13.91 -3.97
N GLY A 187 -24.39 -13.22 -4.29
CA GLY A 187 -25.21 -13.51 -5.47
C GLY A 187 -26.00 -14.82 -5.35
N THR A 188 -26.14 -15.36 -4.13
CA THR A 188 -26.68 -16.69 -3.87
C THR A 188 -28.18 -16.68 -3.58
N ARG A 189 -28.91 -15.62 -3.97
CA ARG A 189 -30.37 -15.50 -3.80
C ARG A 189 -31.15 -16.72 -4.34
N ARG A 190 -30.59 -17.43 -5.33
CA ARG A 190 -31.16 -18.64 -5.97
C ARG A 190 -30.55 -19.97 -5.52
N LEU A 191 -29.66 -20.01 -4.52
CA LEU A 191 -29.27 -21.25 -3.81
C LEU A 191 -30.44 -21.75 -2.94
N ARG A 192 -31.61 -21.90 -3.56
CA ARG A 192 -32.77 -22.64 -3.07
C ARG A 192 -32.66 -24.04 -3.65
N ARG A 193 -31.73 -24.87 -3.18
CA ARG A 193 -31.90 -26.33 -3.29
C ARG A 193 -30.96 -27.14 -2.39
N LYS A 194 -31.61 -27.96 -1.56
CA LYS A 194 -31.21 -29.27 -1.02
C LYS A 194 -29.77 -29.39 -0.52
N SER A 195 -29.47 -28.76 0.61
CA SER A 195 -28.57 -29.36 1.59
C SER A 195 -29.16 -29.13 2.97
N ARG A 196 -29.64 -30.20 3.62
CA ARG A 196 -29.81 -30.21 5.08
C ARG A 196 -28.40 -30.30 5.66
N ALA A 197 -27.65 -29.21 5.62
CA ALA A 197 -26.39 -29.13 6.34
C ALA A 197 -26.70 -29.38 7.82
N ARG A 198 -25.96 -30.30 8.46
CA ARG A 198 -26.08 -30.49 9.90
C ARG A 198 -25.81 -29.15 10.60
N PRO A 199 -26.57 -28.79 11.64
CA PRO A 199 -26.25 -27.63 12.45
C PRO A 199 -24.81 -27.76 12.95
N VAL A 200 -23.99 -26.72 12.75
CA VAL A 200 -22.67 -26.67 13.37
C VAL A 200 -22.89 -26.51 14.87
N PRO A 201 -22.31 -27.35 15.73
CA PRO A 201 -22.42 -27.19 17.18
C PRO A 201 -21.94 -25.82 17.62
N GLN A 202 -22.61 -25.24 18.61
CA GLN A 202 -22.10 -24.04 19.27
C GLN A 202 -20.89 -24.38 20.12
N VAL A 203 -19.95 -23.45 20.19
CA VAL A 203 -18.76 -23.53 21.03
C VAL A 203 -18.84 -22.55 22.19
N ASP A 204 -18.26 -22.93 23.32
CA ASP A 204 -18.11 -22.13 24.53
C ASP A 204 -16.72 -21.49 24.60
N SER A 205 -16.67 -20.19 24.30
CA SER A 205 -15.44 -19.40 24.32
C SER A 205 -15.07 -18.83 25.69
N THR A 206 -15.75 -19.26 26.76
CA THR A 206 -15.50 -18.79 28.13
C THR A 206 -14.07 -19.06 28.57
N ALA A 207 -13.53 -20.27 28.34
CA ALA A 207 -12.15 -20.60 28.70
C ALA A 207 -11.13 -19.74 27.93
N ALA A 208 -11.38 -19.44 26.65
CA ALA A 208 -10.50 -18.55 25.87
C ALA A 208 -10.45 -17.13 26.48
N ARG A 209 -11.57 -16.62 26.98
CA ARG A 209 -11.59 -15.30 27.62
C ARG A 209 -11.00 -15.33 29.03
N ASP A 210 -11.48 -16.24 29.87
CA ASP A 210 -11.27 -16.17 31.31
C ASP A 210 -9.95 -16.81 31.74
N GLU A 211 -9.54 -17.90 31.05
CA GLU A 211 -8.26 -18.54 31.34
C GLU A 211 -7.14 -17.95 30.49
N TRP A 212 -7.37 -17.75 29.18
CA TRP A 212 -6.34 -17.32 28.23
C TRP A 212 -6.22 -15.80 28.11
N GLY A 213 -7.17 -15.03 28.65
CA GLY A 213 -7.22 -13.59 28.42
C GLY A 213 -7.45 -13.21 26.95
N PHE A 214 -7.82 -14.17 26.09
CA PHE A 214 -7.96 -13.97 24.67
C PHE A 214 -9.31 -13.33 24.35
N ARG A 215 -9.27 -12.12 23.82
CA ARG A 215 -10.46 -11.40 23.31
C ARG A 215 -10.38 -11.35 21.79
N CYS A 216 -11.51 -11.45 21.09
CA CYS A 216 -11.54 -11.30 19.63
C CYS A 216 -11.54 -9.82 19.26
N GLY A 217 -10.83 -9.45 18.20
CA GLY A 217 -10.86 -8.12 17.60
C GLY A 217 -12.13 -7.86 16.78
N TRP A 218 -12.87 -8.93 16.45
CA TRP A 218 -14.11 -8.87 15.66
C TRP A 218 -15.29 -9.49 16.42
N THR A 219 -16.43 -8.81 16.41
CA THR A 219 -17.73 -9.40 16.77
C THR A 219 -18.33 -10.19 15.61
N ALA A 220 -19.27 -11.10 15.88
CA ALA A 220 -19.90 -11.91 14.83
C ALA A 220 -20.58 -11.06 13.73
N SER A 221 -21.19 -9.93 14.09
CA SER A 221 -21.79 -8.99 13.12
C SER A 221 -20.72 -8.26 12.30
N GLU A 222 -19.59 -7.88 12.89
CA GLU A 222 -18.49 -7.29 12.14
C GLU A 222 -17.83 -8.32 11.21
N VAL A 223 -17.70 -9.58 11.62
CA VAL A 223 -17.24 -10.68 10.75
C VAL A 223 -18.17 -10.81 9.54
N ALA A 224 -19.49 -10.76 9.74
CA ALA A 224 -20.44 -10.78 8.63
C ALA A 224 -20.26 -9.58 7.69
N ALA A 225 -20.08 -8.38 8.23
CA ALA A 225 -19.78 -7.19 7.41
C ALA A 225 -18.46 -7.35 6.64
N ASP A 226 -17.44 -7.95 7.25
CA ASP A 226 -16.13 -8.13 6.63
C ASP A 226 -16.12 -9.19 5.52
N ILE A 227 -16.90 -10.25 5.67
CA ILE A 227 -17.15 -11.20 4.58
C ILE A 227 -17.80 -10.49 3.39
N VAL A 228 -18.76 -9.57 3.61
CA VAL A 228 -19.37 -8.78 2.53
C VAL A 228 -18.31 -7.96 1.79
N ARG A 229 -17.32 -7.38 2.51
CA ARG A 229 -16.18 -6.69 1.89
C ARG A 229 -15.40 -7.64 0.97
N GLY A 230 -15.05 -8.83 1.48
CA GLY A 230 -14.31 -9.85 0.73
C GLY A 230 -15.03 -10.37 -0.53
N LEU A 231 -16.36 -10.39 -0.52
CA LEU A 231 -17.20 -10.77 -1.65
C LEU A 231 -17.24 -9.70 -2.76
N GLY A 232 -16.81 -8.47 -2.47
CA GLY A 232 -16.72 -7.37 -3.44
C GLY A 232 -15.90 -7.77 -4.66
N GLY A 233 -16.46 -7.55 -5.86
CA GLY A 233 -15.80 -7.91 -7.11
C GLY A 233 -15.76 -9.42 -7.43
N ARG A 234 -16.41 -10.29 -6.64
CA ARG A 234 -16.39 -11.75 -6.82
C ARG A 234 -17.74 -12.35 -7.22
N LYS A 235 -17.72 -13.56 -7.76
CA LYS A 235 -18.90 -14.36 -8.11
C LYS A 235 -18.70 -15.81 -7.71
N VAL A 236 -19.79 -16.54 -7.51
CA VAL A 236 -19.75 -18.00 -7.39
C VAL A 236 -19.62 -18.61 -8.78
N ASP A 237 -18.62 -19.45 -8.98
CA ASP A 237 -18.38 -20.22 -10.21
C ASP A 237 -17.88 -21.61 -9.82
N GLY A 238 -18.51 -22.67 -10.33
CA GLY A 238 -18.13 -24.05 -9.99
C GLY A 238 -18.19 -24.43 -8.50
N GLY A 239 -18.93 -23.67 -7.67
CA GLY A 239 -18.95 -23.87 -6.21
C GLY A 239 -17.81 -23.18 -5.46
N GLU A 240 -17.03 -22.35 -6.14
CA GLU A 240 -15.97 -21.53 -5.56
C GLU A 240 -16.22 -20.04 -5.78
N LEU A 241 -15.58 -19.19 -4.98
CA LEU A 241 -15.63 -17.74 -5.13
C LEU A 241 -14.44 -17.27 -5.96
N VAL A 242 -14.73 -16.82 -7.18
CA VAL A 242 -13.72 -16.35 -8.13
C VAL A 242 -13.90 -14.86 -8.41
N ALA A 243 -12.80 -14.18 -8.76
CA ALA A 243 -12.86 -12.79 -9.20
C ALA A 243 -13.74 -12.66 -10.46
N ARG A 244 -14.59 -11.64 -10.50
CA ARG A 244 -15.30 -11.28 -11.74
C ARG A 244 -14.29 -10.69 -12.72
N THR A 245 -14.39 -11.04 -14.00
CA THR A 245 -13.53 -10.44 -15.01
C THR A 245 -13.71 -8.92 -15.03
N GLY A 246 -12.61 -8.18 -14.96
CA GLY A 246 -12.59 -6.73 -14.91
C GLY A 246 -12.93 -6.10 -13.56
N ALA A 247 -13.12 -6.90 -12.51
CA ALA A 247 -13.19 -6.38 -11.15
C ALA A 247 -11.81 -6.37 -10.49
N ILE A 248 -11.62 -5.45 -9.56
CA ILE A 248 -10.45 -5.38 -8.69
C ILE A 248 -10.96 -5.80 -7.30
N PRO A 249 -10.85 -7.08 -6.91
CA PRO A 249 -11.31 -7.53 -5.60
C PRO A 249 -10.27 -7.23 -4.52
N LEU A 250 -10.69 -7.22 -3.26
CA LEU A 250 -9.78 -7.13 -2.12
C LEU A 250 -8.76 -8.30 -2.19
N PRO A 251 -7.44 -8.02 -2.05
CA PRO A 251 -6.43 -9.06 -2.03
C PRO A 251 -6.56 -9.93 -0.77
N GLY A 252 -6.30 -11.24 -0.92
CA GLY A 252 -6.39 -12.23 0.18
C GLY A 252 -5.03 -12.75 0.67
N TYR A 253 -3.92 -12.17 0.20
CA TYR A 253 -2.57 -12.61 0.47
C TYR A 253 -1.59 -11.43 0.39
N LEU A 254 -0.38 -11.63 0.88
CA LEU A 254 0.77 -10.74 0.70
C LEU A 254 1.78 -11.37 -0.25
N VAL A 255 2.57 -10.52 -0.90
CA VAL A 255 3.74 -10.94 -1.68
C VAL A 255 4.97 -10.57 -0.87
N PRO A 256 5.78 -11.54 -0.40
CA PRO A 256 6.97 -11.22 0.36
C PRO A 256 8.03 -10.55 -0.52
N THR A 257 8.91 -9.78 0.12
CA THR A 257 10.17 -9.29 -0.47
C THR A 257 10.97 -10.48 -1.00
N ARG A 258 11.70 -10.32 -2.12
CA ARG A 258 12.52 -11.40 -2.73
C ARG A 258 11.75 -12.70 -3.04
N ALA A 259 10.46 -12.62 -3.36
CA ALA A 259 9.67 -13.79 -3.74
C ALA A 259 10.30 -14.54 -4.93
N ALA A 260 10.45 -15.85 -4.79
CA ALA A 260 11.05 -16.69 -5.83
C ALA A 260 10.20 -16.74 -7.10
N THR A 261 10.83 -17.04 -8.23
CA THR A 261 10.19 -17.35 -9.52
C THR A 261 10.48 -18.80 -9.91
N SER A 262 9.56 -19.40 -10.66
CA SER A 262 9.61 -20.82 -11.03
C SER A 262 10.73 -21.18 -12.00
N ASP A 263 11.34 -20.20 -12.66
CA ASP A 263 12.53 -20.37 -13.51
C ASP A 263 13.85 -20.38 -12.71
N GLY A 264 13.80 -20.16 -11.40
CA GLY A 264 14.95 -20.36 -10.51
C GLY A 264 16.08 -19.34 -10.68
N HIS A 265 15.85 -18.23 -11.38
CA HIS A 265 16.85 -17.17 -11.54
C HIS A 265 17.30 -16.63 -10.17
N ALA A 266 18.61 -16.65 -9.95
CA ALA A 266 19.22 -16.14 -8.73
C ALA A 266 19.08 -14.62 -8.64
N LEU A 267 18.84 -14.12 -7.42
CA LEU A 267 18.81 -12.70 -7.13
C LEU A 267 20.13 -12.28 -6.47
N VAL A 268 20.77 -11.25 -7.00
CA VAL A 268 22.05 -10.71 -6.52
C VAL A 268 21.88 -9.32 -5.94
N SER A 269 22.77 -8.94 -5.03
CA SER A 269 22.87 -7.52 -4.63
C SER A 269 23.50 -6.74 -5.77
N VAL A 270 22.98 -5.53 -6.00
CA VAL A 270 23.50 -4.55 -6.97
C VAL A 270 23.99 -3.28 -6.29
N ALA A 271 23.96 -3.27 -4.95
CA ALA A 271 24.47 -2.18 -4.13
C ALA A 271 25.99 -2.31 -3.98
N PRO A 272 26.73 -1.20 -3.90
CA PRO A 272 28.14 -1.24 -3.55
C PRO A 272 28.36 -1.89 -2.18
N GLU A 273 29.59 -2.35 -1.94
CA GLU A 273 29.95 -3.03 -0.70
C GLU A 273 29.62 -2.16 0.51
N GLY A 274 28.87 -2.74 1.47
CA GLY A 274 28.42 -2.04 2.67
C GLY A 274 27.18 -1.17 2.50
N LEU A 275 26.60 -1.08 1.29
CA LEU A 275 25.45 -0.21 1.00
C LEU A 275 24.10 -0.92 0.80
N GLU A 276 24.05 -2.26 0.84
CA GLU A 276 22.78 -3.01 0.79
C GLU A 276 22.01 -2.81 2.10
N GLY A 277 20.84 -2.15 2.05
CA GLY A 277 19.97 -1.98 3.22
C GLY A 277 19.21 -3.25 3.59
N GLU A 278 18.79 -3.38 4.85
CA GLU A 278 18.04 -4.55 5.37
C GLU A 278 16.76 -4.84 4.55
N PHE A 279 16.12 -3.78 4.02
CA PHE A 279 14.88 -3.85 3.25
C PHE A 279 15.06 -3.82 1.74
N ASP A 280 16.31 -3.79 1.26
CA ASP A 280 16.58 -3.79 -0.17
C ASP A 280 16.21 -5.14 -0.81
N ASP A 281 15.70 -5.06 -2.03
CA ASP A 281 15.55 -6.22 -2.89
C ASP A 281 16.90 -6.61 -3.50
N ARG A 282 16.93 -7.85 -3.99
CA ARG A 282 17.99 -8.33 -4.85
C ARG A 282 17.47 -8.41 -6.28
N VAL A 283 18.34 -8.14 -7.23
CA VAL A 283 18.01 -8.00 -8.65
C VAL A 283 18.34 -9.28 -9.41
N ASP A 284 17.53 -9.60 -10.41
CA ASP A 284 17.85 -10.63 -11.39
C ASP A 284 18.75 -10.00 -12.48
N PRO A 285 19.99 -10.46 -12.67
CA PRO A 285 20.89 -9.96 -13.71
C PRO A 285 20.31 -10.06 -15.13
N ALA A 286 19.37 -10.97 -15.38
CA ALA A 286 18.69 -11.07 -16.67
C ALA A 286 17.80 -9.86 -16.98
N TYR A 287 17.38 -9.11 -15.96
CA TYR A 287 16.50 -7.95 -16.06
C TYR A 287 17.09 -6.75 -15.28
N PRO A 288 18.22 -6.17 -15.72
CA PRO A 288 19.04 -5.33 -14.87
C PRO A 288 18.60 -3.85 -14.80
N VAL A 289 17.67 -3.39 -15.66
CA VAL A 289 17.36 -1.96 -15.77
C VAL A 289 16.20 -1.54 -14.88
N HIS A 290 16.46 -0.56 -14.01
CA HIS A 290 15.55 -0.01 -13.01
C HIS A 290 15.48 1.52 -13.13
N THR A 291 14.31 2.11 -12.88
CA THR A 291 14.08 3.57 -12.89
C THR A 291 13.30 4.02 -11.66
N ALA A 292 13.67 5.15 -11.07
CA ALA A 292 13.01 5.76 -9.91
C ALA A 292 12.01 6.87 -10.30
N THR A 293 12.00 7.30 -11.57
CA THR A 293 11.43 8.61 -11.99
C THR A 293 9.98 8.81 -11.57
N ASN A 294 9.12 7.81 -11.72
CA ASN A 294 7.68 7.93 -11.40
C ASN A 294 7.32 7.46 -9.97
N THR A 295 8.17 6.64 -9.35
CA THR A 295 7.94 6.13 -7.99
C THR A 295 8.40 7.13 -6.95
N SER A 296 9.51 7.83 -7.21
CA SER A 296 10.07 8.86 -6.33
C SER A 296 9.14 10.06 -6.16
N GLU A 297 8.25 10.33 -7.12
CA GLU A 297 7.22 11.35 -7.01
C GLU A 297 6.21 11.07 -5.89
N ALA A 298 5.75 9.82 -5.80
CA ALA A 298 4.74 9.43 -4.82
C ALA A 298 5.35 8.97 -3.49
N LEU A 299 6.59 8.49 -3.52
CA LEU A 299 7.32 7.83 -2.44
C LEU A 299 8.80 8.24 -2.53
N PRO A 300 9.12 9.51 -2.21
CA PRO A 300 10.50 9.98 -2.23
C PRO A 300 11.30 9.27 -1.13
N GLY A 301 12.37 8.59 -1.52
CA GLY A 301 13.24 7.88 -0.59
C GLY A 301 14.32 8.78 0.04
N PRO A 302 15.15 8.21 0.93
CA PRO A 302 15.01 6.85 1.45
C PRO A 302 13.84 6.76 2.46
N LEU A 303 13.05 5.70 2.35
CA LEU A 303 11.83 5.48 3.14
C LEU A 303 12.12 4.78 4.47
N THR A 304 11.26 4.96 5.48
CA THR A 304 11.35 4.18 6.72
C THR A 304 10.95 2.72 6.49
N PRO A 305 11.48 1.76 7.28
CA PRO A 305 11.12 0.33 7.20
C PRO A 305 9.63 0.04 7.16
N LEU A 306 8.82 0.72 7.98
CA LEU A 306 7.37 0.56 8.00
C LEU A 306 6.73 1.00 6.68
N THR A 307 7.20 2.12 6.12
CA THR A 307 6.74 2.62 4.83
C THR A 307 7.12 1.67 3.70
N VAL A 308 8.33 1.12 3.70
CA VAL A 308 8.76 0.10 2.74
C VAL A 308 7.86 -1.14 2.82
N ASP A 309 7.64 -1.70 4.02
CA ASP A 309 6.77 -2.87 4.26
C ASP A 309 5.37 -2.66 3.69
N LEU A 310 4.74 -1.52 4.02
CA LEU A 310 3.36 -1.24 3.64
C LEU A 310 3.22 -0.84 2.16
N GLN A 311 4.02 0.11 1.67
CA GLN A 311 3.85 0.69 0.34
C GLN A 311 4.41 -0.25 -0.75
N ALA A 312 5.64 -0.78 -0.58
CA ALA A 312 6.20 -1.69 -1.59
C ALA A 312 5.40 -3.00 -1.65
N GLY A 313 4.96 -3.53 -0.48
CA GLY A 313 4.07 -4.69 -0.41
C GLY A 313 2.74 -4.47 -1.14
N ALA A 314 2.13 -3.28 -0.97
CA ALA A 314 0.91 -2.91 -1.67
C ALA A 314 1.11 -2.81 -3.20
N ILE A 315 2.22 -2.22 -3.65
CA ILE A 315 2.54 -2.08 -5.07
C ILE A 315 2.77 -3.45 -5.72
N ARG A 316 3.44 -4.41 -5.06
CA ARG A 316 3.57 -5.78 -5.61
C ARG A 316 2.22 -6.47 -5.82
N LEU A 317 1.26 -6.28 -4.90
CA LEU A 317 -0.10 -6.78 -5.07
C LEU A 317 -0.85 -6.04 -6.19
N ALA A 318 -0.62 -4.74 -6.34
CA ALA A 318 -1.13 -3.95 -7.45
C ALA A 318 -0.60 -4.48 -8.79
N ASN A 319 0.69 -4.83 -8.87
CA ASN A 319 1.29 -5.45 -10.04
C ASN A 319 0.60 -6.79 -10.35
N ALA A 320 0.34 -7.64 -9.35
CA ALA A 320 -0.39 -8.89 -9.56
C ALA A 320 -1.80 -8.66 -10.16
N ALA A 321 -2.52 -7.62 -9.71
CA ALA A 321 -3.82 -7.25 -10.25
C ALA A 321 -3.72 -6.74 -11.69
N MET A 322 -2.74 -5.87 -11.96
CA MET A 322 -2.45 -5.34 -13.29
C MET A 322 -2.09 -6.46 -14.27
N GLY A 323 -1.15 -7.34 -13.91
CA GLY A 323 -0.70 -8.45 -14.75
C GLY A 323 -1.84 -9.37 -15.16
N ARG A 324 -2.78 -9.66 -14.24
CA ARG A 324 -4.00 -10.43 -14.57
C ARG A 324 -4.93 -9.68 -15.53
N MET A 325 -5.06 -8.36 -15.39
CA MET A 325 -5.86 -7.53 -16.29
C MET A 325 -5.29 -7.54 -17.71
N ILE A 326 -3.97 -7.40 -17.88
CA ILE A 326 -3.30 -7.47 -19.19
C ILE A 326 -3.00 -8.91 -19.64
N ALA A 327 -3.61 -9.91 -18.99
CA ALA A 327 -3.51 -11.33 -19.36
C ALA A 327 -2.10 -11.94 -19.34
N LEU A 328 -1.21 -11.45 -18.46
CA LEU A 328 0.01 -12.16 -18.11
C LEU A 328 -0.35 -13.45 -17.35
N GLU A 329 0.33 -14.54 -17.70
CA GLU A 329 0.15 -15.88 -17.14
C GLU A 329 1.52 -16.54 -16.97
N GLY A 330 1.59 -17.59 -16.13
CA GLY A 330 2.83 -18.33 -15.86
C GLY A 330 3.98 -17.42 -15.42
N ILE A 331 5.19 -17.74 -15.88
CA ILE A 331 6.43 -17.08 -15.46
C ILE A 331 6.45 -15.56 -15.70
N ALA A 332 5.79 -15.07 -16.75
CA ALA A 332 5.69 -13.64 -17.02
C ALA A 332 4.90 -12.90 -15.93
N LEU A 333 3.79 -13.50 -15.45
CA LEU A 333 3.04 -12.96 -14.31
C LEU A 333 3.87 -13.03 -13.03
N GLU A 334 4.74 -14.04 -12.90
CA GLU A 334 5.59 -14.20 -11.74
C GLU A 334 6.63 -13.09 -11.61
N HIS A 335 7.38 -12.82 -12.68
CA HIS A 335 8.31 -11.70 -12.77
C HIS A 335 7.57 -10.37 -12.57
N TRP A 336 6.44 -10.19 -13.26
CA TRP A 336 5.64 -8.97 -13.14
C TRP A 336 5.18 -8.70 -11.71
N THR A 337 4.74 -9.73 -10.99
CA THR A 337 4.24 -9.58 -9.61
C THR A 337 5.37 -9.31 -8.62
N SER A 338 6.49 -10.00 -8.77
CA SER A 338 7.53 -10.05 -7.73
C SER A 338 8.72 -9.13 -7.96
N ARG A 339 9.01 -8.75 -9.21
CA ARG A 339 10.28 -8.12 -9.59
C ARG A 339 10.13 -6.82 -10.39
N VAL A 340 8.92 -6.45 -10.83
CA VAL A 340 8.67 -5.12 -11.45
C VAL A 340 8.91 -3.98 -10.47
N THR A 341 8.72 -4.23 -9.17
CA THR A 341 8.99 -3.25 -8.13
C THR A 341 10.16 -3.74 -7.31
N THR A 342 11.18 -2.90 -7.18
CA THR A 342 12.44 -3.19 -6.50
C THR A 342 12.71 -2.07 -5.49
N VAL A 343 13.14 -2.41 -4.29
CA VAL A 343 13.63 -1.44 -3.29
C VAL A 343 15.14 -1.46 -3.31
N LEU A 344 15.80 -0.31 -3.49
CA LEU A 344 17.26 -0.17 -3.47
C LEU A 344 17.63 1.09 -2.70
N GLY A 345 18.51 1.01 -1.70
CA GLY A 345 18.82 2.13 -0.81
C GLY A 345 17.57 2.73 -0.17
N HIS A 346 16.58 1.89 0.17
CA HIS A 346 15.25 2.30 0.63
C HIS A 346 14.45 3.22 -0.33
N HIS A 347 14.84 3.29 -1.60
CA HIS A 347 14.09 3.94 -2.67
C HIS A 347 13.34 2.90 -3.49
N ILE A 348 12.14 3.24 -3.95
CA ILE A 348 11.35 2.34 -4.79
C ILE A 348 11.66 2.61 -6.26
N TYR A 349 12.04 1.55 -6.96
CA TYR A 349 12.30 1.53 -8.39
C TYR A 349 11.29 0.66 -9.13
N ILE A 350 11.09 0.98 -10.41
CA ILE A 350 10.40 0.13 -11.37
C ILE A 350 11.45 -0.56 -12.26
N ASN A 351 11.40 -1.89 -12.33
CA ASN A 351 12.23 -2.67 -13.26
C ASN A 351 11.66 -2.53 -14.69
N ALA A 352 12.29 -1.65 -15.47
CA ALA A 352 11.91 -1.36 -16.85
C ALA A 352 12.20 -2.54 -17.80
N SER A 353 13.19 -3.39 -17.48
CA SER A 353 13.48 -4.61 -18.24
C SER A 353 12.32 -5.61 -18.23
N ILE A 354 11.63 -5.78 -17.11
CA ILE A 354 10.41 -6.61 -17.05
C ILE A 354 9.22 -5.84 -17.64
N GLY A 355 9.18 -4.54 -17.37
CA GLY A 355 8.18 -3.61 -17.89
C GLY A 355 7.92 -3.71 -19.40
N VAL A 356 9.01 -3.63 -20.18
CA VAL A 356 8.94 -3.66 -21.65
C VAL A 356 8.47 -5.01 -22.20
N LEU A 357 8.65 -6.11 -21.47
CA LEU A 357 8.16 -7.43 -21.87
C LEU A 357 6.63 -7.53 -21.77
N ALA A 358 6.02 -6.73 -20.89
CA ALA A 358 4.56 -6.67 -20.78
C ALA A 358 3.92 -5.75 -21.82
N ALA A 359 4.70 -4.86 -22.46
CA ALA A 359 4.23 -3.87 -23.44
C ALA A 359 3.38 -4.46 -24.56
N GLU A 360 3.77 -5.63 -25.07
CA GLU A 360 3.11 -6.31 -26.19
C GLU A 360 1.67 -6.74 -25.86
N ASN A 361 1.33 -6.84 -24.57
CA ASN A 361 -0.02 -7.16 -24.10
C ASN A 361 -0.85 -5.90 -23.78
N MET A 362 -0.28 -4.70 -23.95
CA MET A 362 -0.93 -3.42 -23.65
C MET A 362 -1.45 -2.74 -24.93
N PRO A 363 -2.77 -2.66 -25.15
CA PRO A 363 -3.32 -2.06 -26.36
C PRO A 363 -2.98 -0.56 -26.46
N GLY A 364 -2.32 -0.15 -27.56
CA GLY A 364 -2.01 1.25 -27.86
C GLY A 364 -0.67 1.76 -27.31
N TRP A 365 0.07 0.90 -26.61
CA TRP A 365 1.38 1.19 -26.03
C TRP A 365 2.49 0.50 -26.85
N ASP A 366 3.62 1.18 -27.00
CA ASP A 366 4.87 0.63 -27.56
C ASP A 366 6.04 0.96 -26.63
N GLU A 367 7.23 0.41 -26.91
CA GLU A 367 8.41 0.66 -26.08
C GLU A 367 8.74 2.15 -25.94
N ARG A 368 8.58 2.95 -27.02
CA ARG A 368 8.86 4.40 -26.99
C ARG A 368 7.90 5.14 -26.07
N SER A 369 6.62 4.80 -26.13
CA SER A 369 5.57 5.37 -25.30
C SER A 369 5.74 4.94 -23.85
N ILE A 370 6.12 3.69 -23.58
CA ILE A 370 6.38 3.19 -22.23
C ILE A 370 7.63 3.84 -21.62
N ARG A 371 8.72 3.97 -22.38
CA ARG A 371 9.90 4.73 -21.94
C ARG A 371 9.47 6.15 -21.56
N ARG A 372 8.97 6.93 -22.51
CA ARG A 372 8.62 8.35 -22.30
C ARG A 372 7.53 8.59 -21.25
N ASP A 373 6.41 7.86 -21.34
CA ASP A 373 5.17 8.19 -20.61
C ASP A 373 4.99 7.39 -19.30
N VAL A 374 5.75 6.28 -19.09
CA VAL A 374 5.61 5.41 -17.90
C VAL A 374 6.90 5.22 -17.11
N TYR A 375 8.06 5.33 -17.73
CA TYR A 375 9.36 5.12 -17.05
C TYR A 375 10.22 6.38 -16.94
N GLY A 376 9.76 7.50 -17.50
CA GLY A 376 10.51 8.74 -17.58
C GLY A 376 11.55 8.72 -18.71
N ASN A 377 12.38 9.75 -18.80
CA ASN A 377 13.45 9.82 -19.80
C ASN A 377 14.60 8.84 -19.47
N ILE A 378 14.37 7.52 -19.64
CA ILE A 378 15.45 6.53 -19.71
C ILE A 378 16.22 6.79 -21.02
N PRO A 379 17.54 7.05 -20.96
CA PRO A 379 18.34 7.30 -22.16
C PRO A 379 18.20 6.20 -23.21
N ALA A 380 18.18 6.59 -24.48
CA ALA A 380 17.89 5.68 -25.59
C ALA A 380 18.98 4.61 -25.79
N GLU A 381 20.20 4.92 -25.38
CA GLU A 381 21.38 4.06 -25.36
C GLU A 381 21.26 2.91 -24.34
N ILE A 382 20.44 3.04 -23.30
CA ILE A 382 20.20 1.98 -22.33
C ILE A 382 19.23 0.96 -22.93
N SER A 383 19.75 -0.22 -23.24
CA SER A 383 18.94 -1.36 -23.68
C SER A 383 18.13 -1.91 -22.51
N LEU A 384 16.80 -1.94 -22.65
CA LEU A 384 15.91 -2.57 -21.64
C LEU A 384 15.93 -4.10 -21.71
N THR A 385 16.38 -4.67 -22.83
CA THR A 385 16.50 -6.12 -23.03
C THR A 385 17.92 -6.49 -23.46
N PRO A 386 18.93 -6.26 -22.60
CA PRO A 386 20.35 -6.47 -22.96
C PRO A 386 20.65 -7.94 -23.29
N HIS A 387 19.88 -8.88 -22.72
CA HIS A 387 19.98 -10.32 -22.98
C HIS A 387 18.96 -10.84 -23.99
N GLY A 388 18.29 -9.95 -24.73
CA GLY A 388 17.23 -10.29 -25.67
C GLY A 388 15.86 -10.46 -25.01
N LYS A 389 14.81 -10.55 -25.84
CA LYS A 389 13.44 -10.84 -25.39
C LYS A 389 13.24 -12.35 -25.24
N PRO A 390 12.44 -12.81 -24.26
CA PRO A 390 11.99 -14.19 -24.23
C PRO A 390 11.26 -14.53 -25.54
N PRO A 391 11.29 -15.80 -26.02
CA PRO A 391 10.57 -16.19 -27.22
C PRO A 391 9.08 -15.91 -27.06
N THR A 392 8.58 -14.95 -27.84
CA THR A 392 7.16 -14.56 -27.87
C THR A 392 6.35 -15.58 -28.68
N PRO A 393 5.13 -15.93 -28.26
CA PRO A 393 4.24 -16.76 -29.10
C PRO A 393 4.08 -16.10 -30.48
N THR A 394 4.28 -16.84 -31.56
CA THR A 394 4.08 -16.32 -32.93
C THR A 394 2.76 -16.82 -33.53
N GLY A 395 2.22 -16.08 -34.51
CA GLY A 395 1.02 -16.48 -35.25
C GLY A 395 -0.31 -16.41 -34.47
N PHE A 396 -1.18 -17.41 -34.63
CA PHE A 396 -2.55 -17.38 -34.09
C PHE A 396 -2.63 -17.29 -32.55
N ALA A 397 -1.59 -17.77 -31.86
CA ALA A 397 -1.52 -17.78 -30.39
C ALA A 397 -1.33 -16.36 -29.80
N SER A 398 -0.48 -15.52 -30.40
CA SER A 398 -0.29 -14.13 -29.96
C SER A 398 -1.51 -13.26 -30.26
N THR A 399 -2.13 -13.46 -31.43
CA THR A 399 -3.40 -12.79 -31.77
C THR A 399 -4.46 -13.10 -30.71
N ARG A 400 -4.61 -14.37 -30.32
CA ARG A 400 -5.58 -14.77 -29.28
C ARG A 400 -5.26 -14.19 -27.90
N ALA A 401 -3.99 -14.11 -27.51
CA ALA A 401 -3.55 -13.49 -26.26
C ALA A 401 -3.88 -12.00 -26.23
N THR A 402 -3.56 -11.27 -27.31
CA THR A 402 -3.86 -9.84 -27.46
C THR A 402 -5.36 -9.55 -27.37
N TRP A 403 -6.21 -10.35 -28.04
CA TRP A 403 -7.68 -10.22 -27.94
C TRP A 403 -8.20 -10.48 -26.52
N ARG A 404 -7.62 -11.45 -25.80
CA ARG A 404 -7.97 -11.71 -24.39
C ARG A 404 -7.59 -10.53 -23.50
N ALA A 405 -6.38 -10.00 -23.65
CA ALA A 405 -5.89 -8.83 -22.91
C ALA A 405 -6.79 -7.61 -23.17
N ALA A 406 -7.04 -7.28 -24.44
CA ALA A 406 -7.93 -6.19 -24.83
C ALA A 406 -9.35 -6.36 -24.25
N GLY A 407 -9.90 -7.57 -24.28
CA GLY A 407 -11.20 -7.87 -23.68
C GLY A 407 -11.23 -7.72 -22.15
N ARG A 408 -10.17 -8.11 -21.44
CA ARG A 408 -10.05 -7.93 -19.98
C ARG A 408 -9.87 -6.46 -19.61
N VAL A 409 -9.04 -5.72 -20.35
CA VAL A 409 -8.83 -4.27 -20.20
C VAL A 409 -10.14 -3.52 -20.39
N LEU A 410 -10.88 -3.78 -21.48
CA LEU A 410 -12.17 -3.15 -21.75
C LEU A 410 -13.19 -3.42 -20.62
N ARG A 411 -13.30 -4.66 -20.15
CA ARG A 411 -14.19 -5.00 -19.02
C ARG A 411 -13.81 -4.29 -17.72
N THR A 412 -12.51 -4.07 -17.51
CA THR A 412 -12.00 -3.30 -16.37
C THR A 412 -12.39 -1.84 -16.52
N ALA A 413 -12.10 -1.23 -17.67
CA ALA A 413 -12.44 0.16 -17.98
C ALA A 413 -13.93 0.46 -17.77
N LEU A 414 -14.83 -0.44 -18.22
CA LEU A 414 -16.29 -0.29 -18.05
C LEU A 414 -16.75 -0.27 -16.58
N ARG A 415 -15.96 -0.84 -15.66
CA ARG A 415 -16.27 -0.96 -14.22
C ARG A 415 -15.38 -0.08 -13.35
N TYR A 416 -14.39 0.57 -13.94
CA TYR A 416 -13.33 1.24 -13.21
C TYR A 416 -13.89 2.39 -12.36
N ARG A 417 -14.83 3.15 -12.90
CA ARG A 417 -15.53 4.21 -12.15
C ARG A 417 -16.31 3.68 -10.94
N GLU A 418 -17.15 2.65 -11.12
CA GLU A 418 -17.90 2.04 -10.00
C GLU A 418 -16.94 1.50 -8.92
N THR A 419 -15.83 0.91 -9.33
CA THR A 419 -14.81 0.35 -8.43
C THR A 419 -14.11 1.45 -7.64
N THR A 420 -13.66 2.51 -8.32
CA THR A 420 -12.95 3.65 -7.72
C THR A 420 -13.85 4.43 -6.77
N ASP A 421 -15.09 4.71 -7.17
CA ASP A 421 -16.09 5.37 -6.32
C ASP A 421 -16.40 4.51 -5.07
N GLY A 422 -16.51 3.19 -5.22
CA GLY A 422 -16.71 2.27 -4.09
C GLY A 422 -15.53 2.19 -3.12
N ILE A 423 -14.29 2.20 -3.64
CA ILE A 423 -13.08 2.22 -2.81
C ILE A 423 -12.98 3.53 -2.02
N ASN A 424 -13.20 4.66 -2.69
CA ASN A 424 -13.16 5.98 -2.06
C ASN A 424 -14.25 6.12 -0.98
N ALA A 425 -15.51 5.75 -1.30
CA ALA A 425 -16.59 5.76 -0.31
C ALA A 425 -16.29 4.89 0.92
N ALA A 426 -15.69 3.71 0.71
CA ALA A 426 -15.26 2.86 1.82
C ALA A 426 -14.15 3.52 2.67
N ALA A 427 -13.18 4.21 2.03
CA ALA A 427 -12.13 4.92 2.75
C ALA A 427 -12.71 6.00 3.69
N HIS A 428 -13.71 6.74 3.24
CA HIS A 428 -14.40 7.72 4.08
C HIS A 428 -15.18 7.08 5.24
N GLN A 429 -15.82 5.93 5.01
CA GLN A 429 -16.64 5.25 6.04
C GLN A 429 -15.82 4.47 7.06
N GLU A 430 -14.64 3.97 6.68
CA GLU A 430 -13.82 3.07 7.50
C GLU A 430 -12.67 3.78 8.22
N THR A 431 -12.46 5.08 7.94
CA THR A 431 -11.49 5.91 8.66
C THR A 431 -12.01 6.24 10.06
N LEU A 432 -11.13 6.15 11.05
CA LEU A 432 -11.42 6.51 12.44
C LEU A 432 -10.58 7.72 12.84
N SER A 433 -11.13 8.55 13.72
CA SER A 433 -10.36 9.64 14.34
C SER A 433 -9.33 9.08 15.33
N ALA A 434 -8.30 9.86 15.65
CA ALA A 434 -7.33 9.50 16.68
C ALA A 434 -7.98 9.24 18.06
N ALA A 435 -9.09 9.93 18.37
CA ALA A 435 -9.88 9.66 19.58
C ALA A 435 -10.53 8.27 19.54
N ALA A 436 -11.23 7.93 18.45
CA ALA A 436 -11.86 6.63 18.29
C ALA A 436 -10.84 5.47 18.26
N ILE A 437 -9.64 5.70 17.71
CA ILE A 437 -8.55 4.71 17.70
C ILE A 437 -8.04 4.43 19.13
N ARG A 438 -7.93 5.47 19.97
CA ARG A 438 -7.53 5.32 21.39
C ARG A 438 -8.50 4.47 22.21
N GLU A 439 -9.79 4.48 21.84
CA GLU A 439 -10.83 3.69 22.51
C GLU A 439 -10.81 2.19 22.14
N LEU A 440 -10.11 1.81 21.07
CA LEU A 440 -10.01 0.40 20.65
C LEU A 440 -9.18 -0.41 21.65
N THR A 441 -9.61 -1.64 21.94
CA THR A 441 -8.74 -2.61 22.64
C THR A 441 -7.54 -3.01 21.78
N ASP A 442 -6.52 -3.64 22.35
CA ASP A 442 -5.34 -4.10 21.61
C ASP A 442 -5.71 -5.03 20.45
N GLU A 443 -6.68 -5.92 20.66
CA GLU A 443 -7.12 -6.88 19.67
C GLU A 443 -7.94 -6.23 18.56
N GLN A 444 -8.75 -5.22 18.89
CA GLN A 444 -9.46 -4.41 17.90
C GLN A 444 -8.49 -3.55 17.09
N LEU A 445 -7.50 -2.92 17.73
CA LEU A 445 -6.48 -2.14 17.05
C LEU A 445 -5.68 -3.02 16.07
N HIS A 446 -5.27 -4.21 16.50
CA HIS A 446 -4.62 -5.21 15.65
C HIS A 446 -5.51 -5.59 14.45
N ALA A 447 -6.78 -5.90 14.69
CA ALA A 447 -7.73 -6.23 13.63
C ALA A 447 -7.92 -5.10 12.62
N ARG A 448 -8.03 -3.84 13.08
CA ARG A 448 -8.18 -2.68 12.19
C ARG A 448 -6.91 -2.38 11.41
N ALA A 449 -5.73 -2.53 12.02
CA ALA A 449 -4.46 -2.40 11.31
C ALA A 449 -4.34 -3.39 10.14
N LEU A 450 -4.70 -4.67 10.35
CA LEU A 450 -4.71 -5.66 9.27
C LEU A 450 -5.74 -5.34 8.18
N LEU A 451 -6.94 -4.88 8.55
CA LEU A 451 -7.95 -4.44 7.58
C LEU A 451 -7.44 -3.26 6.75
N TRP A 452 -6.88 -2.23 7.39
CA TRP A 452 -6.40 -1.03 6.71
C TRP A 452 -5.20 -1.33 5.81
N ARG A 453 -4.34 -2.29 6.16
CA ARG A 453 -3.31 -2.80 5.24
C ARG A 453 -3.94 -3.44 4.01
N ASP A 454 -4.93 -4.33 4.18
CA ASP A 454 -5.60 -4.97 3.03
C ASP A 454 -6.35 -3.95 2.15
N ARG A 455 -6.88 -2.88 2.77
CA ARG A 455 -7.50 -1.74 2.08
C ARG A 455 -6.50 -0.84 1.35
N LEU A 456 -5.32 -0.61 1.94
CA LEU A 456 -4.20 0.07 1.28
C LEU A 456 -3.79 -0.70 0.02
N ASN A 457 -3.61 -2.02 0.14
CA ASN A 457 -3.29 -2.90 -0.99
C ASN A 457 -4.36 -2.82 -2.10
N HIS A 458 -5.64 -2.83 -1.72
CA HIS A 458 -6.75 -2.71 -2.67
C HIS A 458 -6.78 -1.36 -3.38
N SER A 459 -6.51 -0.28 -2.65
CA SER A 459 -6.50 1.09 -3.18
C SER A 459 -5.32 1.31 -4.14
N TRP A 460 -4.14 0.78 -3.81
CA TRP A 460 -2.99 0.77 -4.72
C TRP A 460 -3.25 -0.03 -6.00
N ALA A 461 -3.87 -1.21 -5.89
CA ALA A 461 -4.26 -1.98 -7.08
C ALA A 461 -5.14 -1.17 -8.05
N ALA A 462 -6.11 -0.43 -7.52
CA ALA A 462 -6.94 0.46 -8.32
C ALA A 462 -6.17 1.68 -8.84
N ALA A 463 -5.32 2.32 -8.02
CA ALA A 463 -4.52 3.48 -8.41
C ALA A 463 -3.53 3.16 -9.53
N SER A 464 -2.79 2.05 -9.44
CA SER A 464 -1.86 1.61 -10.47
C SER A 464 -2.59 1.32 -11.79
N ILE A 465 -3.72 0.60 -11.76
CA ILE A 465 -4.56 0.40 -12.96
C ILE A 465 -5.04 1.75 -13.52
N GLY A 466 -5.31 2.72 -12.65
CA GLY A 466 -5.69 4.08 -13.00
C GLY A 466 -4.66 4.81 -13.84
N VAL A 467 -3.37 4.68 -13.51
CA VAL A 467 -2.28 5.25 -14.32
C VAL A 467 -2.39 4.78 -15.78
N MET A 468 -2.59 3.47 -15.99
CA MET A 468 -2.74 2.91 -17.32
C MET A 468 -4.03 3.37 -18.02
N MET A 469 -5.15 3.47 -17.29
CA MET A 469 -6.43 3.94 -17.84
C MET A 469 -6.36 5.41 -18.26
N THR A 470 -5.76 6.26 -17.43
CA THR A 470 -5.55 7.69 -17.72
C THR A 470 -4.61 7.87 -18.91
N GLY A 471 -3.48 7.13 -18.95
CA GLY A 471 -2.55 7.17 -20.07
C GLY A 471 -3.21 6.77 -21.39
N ALA A 472 -3.97 5.67 -21.40
CA ALA A 472 -4.71 5.22 -22.58
C ALA A 472 -5.79 6.23 -23.01
N ALA A 473 -6.55 6.80 -22.07
CA ALA A 473 -7.57 7.81 -22.39
C ALA A 473 -6.96 9.10 -22.97
N THR A 474 -5.83 9.54 -22.41
CA THR A 474 -5.08 10.70 -22.87
C THR A 474 -4.48 10.47 -24.25
N ALA A 475 -3.90 9.30 -24.50
CA ALA A 475 -3.37 8.93 -25.82
C ALA A 475 -4.45 8.86 -26.90
N ILE A 476 -5.67 8.42 -26.56
CA ILE A 476 -6.81 8.46 -27.49
C ILE A 476 -7.22 9.90 -27.79
N HIS A 477 -7.21 10.77 -26.78
CA HIS A 477 -7.56 12.18 -26.94
C HIS A 477 -6.54 12.94 -27.79
N SER A 478 -5.23 12.76 -27.52
CA SER A 478 -4.15 13.45 -28.24
C SER A 478 -4.02 13.04 -29.72
N ARG A 479 -4.45 11.84 -30.10
CA ARG A 479 -4.54 11.39 -31.50
C ARG A 479 -5.78 11.91 -32.23
N GLY A 480 -6.71 12.56 -31.54
CA GLY A 480 -7.91 13.14 -32.12
C GLY A 480 -7.64 14.45 -32.87
N LYS A 481 -8.59 14.87 -33.73
CA LYS A 481 -8.53 16.15 -34.46
C LYS A 481 -8.66 17.39 -33.55
N GLU A 482 -9.06 17.20 -32.31
CA GLU A 482 -9.21 18.23 -31.27
C GLU A 482 -8.20 17.92 -30.15
N SER A 483 -6.94 18.30 -30.37
CA SER A 483 -5.83 18.12 -29.43
C SER A 483 -5.73 19.24 -28.40
N ALA A 484 -6.86 19.87 -28.04
CA ALA A 484 -6.91 20.94 -27.07
C ALA A 484 -6.68 20.40 -25.65
N ASP A 485 -6.36 21.29 -24.69
CA ASP A 485 -6.21 20.89 -23.29
C ASP A 485 -7.48 20.25 -22.74
N VAL A 486 -7.31 19.27 -21.85
CA VAL A 486 -8.43 18.58 -21.20
C VAL A 486 -8.91 19.44 -20.03
N PRO A 487 -10.08 20.08 -20.11
CA PRO A 487 -10.58 20.90 -19.00
C PRO A 487 -10.88 20.02 -17.78
N ILE A 488 -10.28 20.35 -16.64
CA ILE A 488 -10.53 19.68 -15.36
C ILE A 488 -11.15 20.68 -14.39
N ASP A 489 -12.26 20.27 -13.77
CA ASP A 489 -12.89 21.04 -12.70
C ASP A 489 -12.11 20.85 -11.39
N LEU A 490 -11.39 21.90 -10.99
CA LEU A 490 -10.57 21.95 -9.78
C LEU A 490 -11.34 21.62 -8.50
N GLU A 491 -12.61 22.02 -8.38
CA GLU A 491 -13.40 21.74 -7.17
C GLU A 491 -13.66 20.24 -6.98
N ARG A 492 -13.54 19.47 -8.07
CA ARG A 492 -13.77 18.04 -8.09
C ARG A 492 -12.47 17.23 -8.11
N LEU A 493 -11.32 17.89 -8.11
CA LEU A 493 -10.00 17.29 -8.11
C LEU A 493 -9.51 17.11 -6.66
N GLU A 494 -9.26 15.87 -6.23
CA GLU A 494 -8.87 15.58 -4.84
C GLU A 494 -7.54 16.25 -4.45
N SER A 495 -6.58 16.30 -5.36
CA SER A 495 -5.29 16.99 -5.20
C SER A 495 -5.41 18.50 -5.06
N ALA A 496 -6.39 19.14 -5.71
CA ALA A 496 -6.58 20.59 -5.62
C ALA A 496 -7.15 21.05 -4.27
N ARG A 497 -7.70 20.12 -3.47
CA ARG A 497 -8.37 20.47 -2.20
C ARG A 497 -7.45 21.18 -1.21
N THR A 498 -6.17 20.85 -1.18
CA THR A 498 -5.19 21.52 -0.32
C THR A 498 -5.05 22.99 -0.68
N MET A 499 -4.83 23.31 -1.96
CA MET A 499 -4.76 24.70 -2.43
C MET A 499 -6.08 25.44 -2.24
N LEU A 500 -7.21 24.79 -2.52
CA LEU A 500 -8.53 25.38 -2.30
C LEU A 500 -8.79 25.70 -0.81
N ALA A 501 -8.30 24.86 0.11
CA ALA A 501 -8.36 25.13 1.53
C ALA A 501 -7.51 26.35 1.90
N VAL A 502 -6.28 26.44 1.39
CA VAL A 502 -5.41 27.61 1.57
C VAL A 502 -6.09 28.88 1.07
N GLU A 503 -6.66 28.88 -0.15
CA GLU A 503 -7.34 30.05 -0.71
C GLU A 503 -8.56 30.50 0.11
N ARG A 504 -9.39 29.56 0.59
CA ARG A 504 -10.56 29.85 1.43
C ARG A 504 -10.16 30.45 2.77
N LEU A 505 -9.14 29.89 3.42
CA LEU A 505 -8.59 30.42 4.67
C LEU A 505 -7.90 31.78 4.44
N ALA A 506 -7.17 31.95 3.35
CA ALA A 506 -6.51 33.20 2.96
C ALA A 506 -7.52 34.34 2.71
N ALA A 507 -8.72 34.02 2.20
CA ALA A 507 -9.79 35.01 2.05
C ALA A 507 -10.24 35.60 3.40
N LEU A 508 -10.25 34.78 4.46
CA LEU A 508 -10.55 35.24 5.82
C LEU A 508 -9.38 36.06 6.40
N CYS A 509 -8.15 35.61 6.21
CA CYS A 509 -6.96 36.36 6.63
C CYS A 509 -6.89 37.74 5.96
N ARG A 510 -7.19 37.84 4.66
CA ARG A 510 -7.22 39.14 3.93
C ARG A 510 -8.22 40.15 4.51
N ALA A 511 -9.27 39.67 5.16
CA ALA A 511 -10.31 40.53 5.72
C ALA A 511 -9.97 41.06 7.12
N ASP A 512 -8.94 40.51 7.78
CA ASP A 512 -8.58 40.84 9.16
C ASP A 512 -7.05 40.76 9.36
N THR A 513 -6.39 41.92 9.46
CA THR A 513 -4.94 42.01 9.61
C THR A 513 -4.43 41.35 10.90
N ALA A 514 -5.18 41.42 12.01
CA ALA A 514 -4.75 40.77 13.25
C ALA A 514 -4.77 39.25 13.12
N LEU A 515 -5.79 38.71 12.42
CA LEU A 515 -5.84 37.29 12.05
C LEU A 515 -4.68 36.91 11.13
N GLN A 516 -4.39 37.73 10.12
CA GLN A 516 -3.28 37.48 9.19
C GLN A 516 -1.94 37.43 9.92
N ASP A 517 -1.66 38.38 10.82
CA ASP A 517 -0.42 38.42 11.59
C ASP A 517 -0.27 37.20 12.52
N ALA A 518 -1.34 36.84 13.23
CA ALA A 518 -1.35 35.64 14.08
C ALA A 518 -1.12 34.37 13.24
N ALA A 519 -1.82 34.25 12.11
CA ALA A 519 -1.68 33.13 11.20
C ALA A 519 -0.29 33.04 10.56
N HIS A 520 0.32 34.18 10.22
CA HIS A 520 1.67 34.26 9.67
C HIS A 520 2.74 33.79 10.66
N SER A 521 2.52 34.01 11.95
CA SER A 521 3.39 33.47 13.02
C SER A 521 3.21 31.99 13.31
N GLY A 522 2.23 31.33 12.68
CA GLY A 522 1.87 29.93 12.95
C GLY A 522 1.11 29.72 14.26
N ASP A 523 0.69 30.78 14.97
CA ASP A 523 -0.08 30.66 16.21
C ASP A 523 -1.55 30.32 15.93
N VAL A 524 -1.81 29.03 15.77
CA VAL A 524 -3.15 28.47 15.51
C VAL A 524 -4.14 28.84 16.61
N ALA A 525 -3.70 28.90 17.87
CA ALA A 525 -4.59 29.19 18.99
C ALA A 525 -5.03 30.67 18.98
N ALA A 526 -4.09 31.58 18.73
CA ALA A 526 -4.39 33.01 18.58
C ALA A 526 -5.29 33.25 17.36
N ALA A 527 -4.99 32.66 16.21
CA ALA A 527 -5.82 32.80 15.01
C ALA A 527 -7.27 32.34 15.25
N ARG A 528 -7.47 31.22 15.96
CA ARG A 528 -8.80 30.73 16.35
C ARG A 528 -9.53 31.67 17.31
N ALA A 529 -8.80 32.28 18.25
CA ALA A 529 -9.38 33.21 19.22
C ALA A 529 -9.80 34.55 18.57
N ILE A 530 -9.05 35.02 17.58
CA ILE A 530 -9.34 36.27 16.85
C ILE A 530 -10.60 36.11 15.99
N SER A 531 -10.72 35.01 15.25
CA SER A 531 -11.82 34.81 14.30
C SER A 531 -12.52 33.45 14.48
N PRO A 532 -13.73 33.43 15.06
CA PRO A 532 -14.55 32.22 15.13
C PRO A 532 -14.89 31.64 13.74
N ALA A 533 -15.05 32.52 12.73
CA ALA A 533 -15.28 32.10 11.35
C ALA A 533 -14.06 31.36 10.77
N PHE A 534 -12.85 31.86 11.04
CA PHE A 534 -11.62 31.18 10.68
C PHE A 534 -11.47 29.85 11.43
N SER A 535 -11.77 29.82 12.74
CA SER A 535 -11.72 28.58 13.51
C SER A 535 -12.64 27.50 12.92
N ALA A 536 -13.90 27.86 12.61
CA ALA A 536 -14.85 26.93 12.02
C ALA A 536 -14.41 26.46 10.62
N ALA A 537 -13.90 27.36 9.78
CA ALA A 537 -13.38 27.02 8.47
C ALA A 537 -12.16 26.10 8.57
N LEU A 538 -11.23 26.37 9.48
CA LEU A 538 -10.04 25.54 9.71
C LEU A 538 -10.43 24.14 10.17
N ASP A 539 -11.39 24.01 11.08
CA ASP A 539 -11.89 22.69 11.52
C ASP A 539 -12.52 21.90 10.37
N GLU A 540 -13.28 22.58 9.51
CA GLU A 540 -13.87 21.97 8.31
C GLU A 540 -12.78 21.49 7.33
N GLU A 541 -11.74 22.29 7.09
CA GLU A 541 -10.63 21.90 6.22
C GLU A 541 -9.81 20.76 6.82
N LEU A 542 -9.47 20.82 8.11
CA LEU A 542 -8.75 19.72 8.78
C LEU A 542 -9.57 18.42 8.76
N HIS A 543 -10.90 18.49 8.85
CA HIS A 543 -11.74 17.32 8.66
C HIS A 543 -11.66 16.74 7.23
N ARG A 544 -11.59 17.62 6.22
CA ARG A 544 -11.52 17.21 4.80
C ARG A 544 -10.15 16.67 4.38
N ILE A 545 -9.08 17.38 4.75
CA ILE A 545 -7.72 17.21 4.24
C ILE A 545 -6.66 16.99 5.33
N GLY A 546 -7.04 16.88 6.60
CA GLY A 546 -6.08 16.68 7.71
C GLY A 546 -5.28 15.38 7.63
N HIS A 547 -5.69 14.42 6.81
CA HIS A 547 -4.92 13.20 6.51
C HIS A 547 -3.78 13.42 5.50
N ARG A 548 -3.75 14.58 4.83
CA ARG A 548 -2.72 14.98 3.86
C ARG A 548 -1.62 15.80 4.53
N GLY A 549 -0.47 15.93 3.88
CA GLY A 549 0.66 16.72 4.34
C GLY A 549 1.90 16.40 3.52
N PRO A 550 3.03 17.10 3.72
CA PRO A 550 4.26 16.85 2.95
C PRO A 550 4.81 15.43 3.18
N GLY A 551 5.10 14.71 2.10
CA GLY A 551 5.44 13.29 2.10
C GLY A 551 4.30 12.40 2.64
N GLU A 552 3.07 12.60 2.17
CA GLU A 552 1.84 12.03 2.78
C GLU A 552 1.84 10.49 2.90
N CYS A 553 2.62 9.80 2.07
CA CYS A 553 2.77 8.34 2.08
C CYS A 553 3.88 7.80 2.99
N GLU A 554 4.83 8.64 3.43
CA GLU A 554 5.86 8.27 4.40
C GLU A 554 5.26 8.36 5.81
N LEU A 555 5.19 7.23 6.52
CA LEU A 555 4.45 7.13 7.77
C LEU A 555 5.06 7.96 8.91
N ILE A 556 6.36 8.25 8.88
CA ILE A 556 6.98 9.11 9.91
C ILE A 556 6.56 10.58 9.78
N ASN A 557 6.24 11.03 8.55
CA ASN A 557 5.93 12.44 8.29
C ASN A 557 4.62 12.89 8.95
N PRO A 558 4.55 14.15 9.43
CA PRO A 558 3.34 14.73 9.97
C PRO A 558 2.33 15.06 8.85
N THR A 559 1.05 15.09 9.20
CA THR A 559 -0.02 15.59 8.34
C THR A 559 -0.48 16.99 8.77
N PHE A 560 -1.32 17.66 7.98
CA PHE A 560 -1.97 18.91 8.39
C PHE A 560 -2.82 18.75 9.66
N GLY A 561 -3.36 17.54 9.90
CA GLY A 561 -4.02 17.21 11.15
C GLY A 561 -3.06 17.12 12.35
N ASP A 562 -1.80 16.73 12.12
CA ASP A 562 -0.76 16.71 13.15
C ASP A 562 -0.17 18.12 13.37
N ARG A 563 0.01 18.89 12.29
CA ARG A 563 0.59 20.25 12.28
C ARG A 563 -0.31 21.23 11.54
N PRO A 564 -1.42 21.70 12.15
CA PRO A 564 -2.32 22.66 11.53
C PRO A 564 -1.66 24.00 11.17
N GLU A 565 -0.57 24.35 11.86
CA GLU A 565 0.20 25.56 11.62
C GLU A 565 0.74 25.66 10.19
N LEU A 566 1.00 24.53 9.52
CA LEU A 566 1.43 24.51 8.12
C LEU A 566 0.36 25.09 7.19
N LEU A 567 -0.90 24.73 7.43
CA LEU A 567 -2.03 25.23 6.62
C LEU A 567 -2.37 26.69 6.96
N VAL A 568 -2.26 27.05 8.24
CA VAL A 568 -2.53 28.40 8.74
C VAL A 568 -1.49 29.40 8.21
N THR A 569 -0.21 29.04 8.24
CA THR A 569 0.89 29.89 7.72
C THR A 569 0.79 30.03 6.20
N ALA A 570 0.52 28.94 5.49
CA ALA A 570 0.28 28.99 4.04
C ALA A 570 -0.89 29.92 3.67
N ALA A 571 -1.99 29.89 4.44
CA ALA A 571 -3.12 30.79 4.23
C ALA A 571 -2.76 32.26 4.46
N ALA A 572 -1.97 32.58 5.48
CA ALA A 572 -1.51 33.94 5.75
C ALA A 572 -0.57 34.49 4.66
N ARG A 573 0.32 33.64 4.14
CA ARG A 573 1.21 33.99 3.02
C ARG A 573 0.46 34.18 1.71
N ALA A 574 -0.47 33.27 1.39
CA ALA A 574 -1.36 33.42 0.24
C ALA A 574 -2.27 34.66 0.36
N ALA A 575 -2.58 35.11 1.58
CA ALA A 575 -3.36 36.33 1.82
C ALA A 575 -2.59 37.61 1.46
N ALA A 576 -1.26 37.59 1.45
CA ALA A 576 -0.43 38.73 1.02
C ALA A 576 -0.52 38.98 -0.50
N LEU A 577 -0.97 37.98 -1.26
CA LEU A 577 -1.20 38.10 -2.70
C LEU A 577 -2.67 38.42 -3.02
N PRO A 578 -2.93 39.07 -4.17
CA PRO A 578 -4.29 39.25 -4.67
C PRO A 578 -5.02 37.92 -4.79
N ALA A 579 -6.34 37.93 -4.55
CA ALA A 579 -7.15 36.73 -4.73
C ALA A 579 -7.02 36.20 -6.17
N PRO A 580 -6.83 34.88 -6.35
CA PRO A 580 -6.65 34.29 -7.67
C PRO A 580 -7.91 34.49 -8.52
N LYS A 581 -7.71 34.90 -9.78
CA LYS A 581 -8.79 34.99 -10.77
C LYS A 581 -8.78 33.70 -11.57
N ARG A 582 -9.85 32.89 -11.46
CA ARG A 582 -10.00 31.67 -12.25
C ARG A 582 -10.86 31.91 -13.47
N GLU A 583 -10.38 31.46 -14.61
CA GLU A 583 -11.22 31.38 -15.80
C GLU A 583 -12.23 30.24 -15.64
N PRO A 584 -13.48 30.42 -16.09
CA PRO A 584 -14.46 29.35 -16.12
C PRO A 584 -13.99 28.22 -17.02
N VAL A 585 -14.10 26.99 -16.54
CA VAL A 585 -13.82 25.79 -17.32
C VAL A 585 -14.78 25.70 -18.51
N ASP A 586 -14.28 25.38 -19.71
CA ASP A 586 -15.11 25.23 -20.91
C ASP A 586 -16.27 24.25 -20.65
N SER A 587 -17.48 24.73 -20.90
CA SER A 587 -18.74 24.03 -20.65
C SER A 587 -19.04 22.90 -21.65
N SER A 588 -18.32 22.81 -22.78
CA SER A 588 -18.60 21.86 -23.86
C SER A 588 -17.41 20.99 -24.31
N PRO A 589 -16.75 20.24 -23.41
CA PRO A 589 -15.62 19.39 -23.78
C PRO A 589 -16.03 18.27 -24.74
N SER A 590 -15.13 17.95 -25.67
CA SER A 590 -15.28 16.83 -26.59
C SER A 590 -15.51 15.50 -25.86
N ARG A 591 -16.02 14.48 -26.56
CA ARG A 591 -16.24 13.16 -25.95
C ARG A 591 -14.94 12.53 -25.44
N THR A 592 -13.83 12.72 -26.15
CA THR A 592 -12.52 12.18 -25.76
C THR A 592 -11.91 12.97 -24.61
N ALA A 593 -12.09 14.30 -24.56
CA ALA A 593 -11.71 15.13 -23.42
C ALA A 593 -12.48 14.73 -22.15
N ARG A 594 -13.80 14.53 -22.23
CA ARG A 594 -14.61 14.03 -21.09
C ARG A 594 -14.15 12.67 -20.58
N MET A 595 -13.72 11.79 -21.49
CA MET A 595 -13.20 10.48 -21.12
C MET A 595 -11.86 10.60 -20.39
N ALA A 596 -10.94 11.42 -20.90
CA ALA A 596 -9.65 11.69 -20.27
C ALA A 596 -9.82 12.33 -18.87
N ALA A 597 -10.62 13.40 -18.76
CA ALA A 597 -10.95 14.03 -17.49
C ALA A 597 -11.59 13.03 -16.51
N GLY A 598 -12.56 12.25 -16.96
CA GLY A 598 -13.21 11.23 -16.13
C GLY A 598 -12.25 10.15 -15.62
N ALA A 599 -11.27 9.74 -16.42
CA ALA A 599 -10.23 8.79 -16.01
C ALA A 599 -9.28 9.40 -14.96
N THR A 600 -8.84 10.65 -15.17
CA THR A 600 -8.04 11.40 -14.19
C THR A 600 -8.77 11.54 -12.86
N MET A 601 -10.04 11.94 -12.86
CA MET A 601 -10.85 12.06 -11.63
C MET A 601 -11.01 10.72 -10.90
N ALA A 602 -11.19 9.62 -11.63
CA ALA A 602 -11.30 8.28 -11.04
C ALA A 602 -9.98 7.86 -10.37
N ARG A 603 -8.84 8.13 -11.01
CA ARG A 603 -7.49 7.91 -10.46
C ARG A 603 -7.26 8.73 -9.18
N GLU A 604 -7.65 9.99 -9.17
CA GLU A 604 -7.49 10.88 -8.01
C GLU A 604 -8.29 10.41 -6.78
N ARG A 605 -9.52 9.92 -6.97
CA ARG A 605 -10.33 9.36 -5.87
C ARG A 605 -9.70 8.16 -5.19
N VAL A 606 -9.09 7.26 -5.96
CA VAL A 606 -8.39 6.10 -5.38
C VAL A 606 -7.04 6.47 -4.80
N ARG A 607 -6.37 7.50 -5.34
CA ARG A 607 -5.18 8.06 -4.70
C ARG A 607 -5.51 8.65 -3.33
N ASP A 608 -6.62 9.39 -3.19
CA ASP A 608 -7.09 9.87 -1.87
C ASP A 608 -7.36 8.70 -0.91
N ALA A 609 -7.94 7.59 -1.39
CA ALA A 609 -8.12 6.39 -0.57
C ALA A 609 -6.78 5.78 -0.09
N VAL A 610 -5.75 5.73 -0.96
CA VAL A 610 -4.39 5.31 -0.57
C VAL A 610 -3.86 6.16 0.60
N VAL A 611 -3.99 7.48 0.51
CA VAL A 611 -3.52 8.41 1.54
C VAL A 611 -4.31 8.26 2.84
N ARG A 612 -5.64 8.13 2.77
CA ARG A 612 -6.50 7.93 3.95
C ARG A 612 -6.16 6.64 4.69
N TYR A 613 -5.98 5.52 3.99
CA TYR A 613 -5.60 4.26 4.64
C TYR A 613 -4.16 4.28 5.16
N THR A 614 -3.26 4.99 4.49
CA THR A 614 -1.91 5.25 5.03
C THR A 614 -1.99 6.05 6.34
N HIS A 615 -2.82 7.08 6.40
CA HIS A 615 -3.06 7.85 7.63
C HIS A 615 -3.73 7.01 8.74
N CYS A 616 -4.69 6.15 8.41
CA CYS A 616 -5.26 5.21 9.39
C CYS A 616 -4.19 4.31 10.00
N LEU A 617 -3.28 3.77 9.16
CA LEU A 617 -2.15 2.96 9.62
C LEU A 617 -1.16 3.77 10.46
N ARG A 618 -0.85 5.01 10.07
CA ARG A 618 -0.04 5.96 10.86
C ARG A 618 -0.61 6.15 12.26
N LEU A 619 -1.91 6.45 12.37
CA LEU A 619 -2.56 6.63 13.68
C LEU A 619 -2.58 5.32 14.49
N ALA A 620 -2.85 4.18 13.85
CA ALA A 620 -2.89 2.89 14.52
C ALA A 620 -1.53 2.50 15.10
N VAL A 621 -0.47 2.70 14.32
CA VAL A 621 0.91 2.40 14.70
C VAL A 621 1.38 3.36 15.79
N ARG A 622 1.08 4.67 15.69
CA ARG A 622 1.38 5.65 16.75
C ARG A 622 0.67 5.31 18.06
N GLU A 623 -0.60 4.91 18.01
CA GLU A 623 -1.33 4.46 19.21
C GLU A 623 -0.68 3.20 19.81
N ARG A 624 -0.33 2.21 18.97
CA ARG A 624 0.38 1.01 19.44
C ARG A 624 1.74 1.37 20.06
N ALA A 625 2.49 2.28 19.46
CA ALA A 625 3.75 2.78 19.99
C ALA A 625 3.53 3.44 21.37
N GLY A 626 2.52 4.29 21.51
CA GLY A 626 2.14 4.92 22.78
C GLY A 626 1.81 3.90 23.88
N ARG A 627 1.17 2.78 23.55
CA ARG A 627 0.96 1.65 24.49
C ARG A 627 2.27 1.01 24.91
N LEU A 628 3.14 0.68 23.95
CA LEU A 628 4.44 0.07 24.22
C LEU A 628 5.40 0.98 25.00
N ILE A 629 5.33 2.30 24.81
CA ILE A 629 6.09 3.28 25.61
C ILE A 629 5.62 3.25 27.07
N ARG A 630 4.30 3.22 27.31
CA ARG A 630 3.76 3.09 28.68
C ARG A 630 4.17 1.77 29.34
N GLU A 631 4.37 0.72 28.56
CA GLU A 631 4.90 -0.58 29.01
C GLU A 631 6.44 -0.60 29.18
N GLY A 632 7.15 0.48 28.82
CA GLY A 632 8.62 0.55 28.88
C GLY A 632 9.35 -0.24 27.79
N ARG A 633 8.66 -0.60 26.70
CA ARG A 633 9.19 -1.45 25.62
C ARG A 633 9.67 -0.69 24.40
N LEU A 634 9.26 0.57 24.26
CA LEU A 634 9.72 1.55 23.27
C LEU A 634 10.02 2.88 23.96
N GLN A 635 10.84 3.72 23.32
CA GLN A 635 11.25 5.01 23.89
C GLN A 635 10.51 6.20 23.26
N ARG A 636 10.35 6.19 21.93
CA ARG A 636 9.73 7.28 21.16
C ARG A 636 8.64 6.73 20.25
N ALA A 637 7.62 7.54 19.96
CA ALA A 637 6.53 7.12 19.06
C ALA A 637 7.04 6.82 17.64
N GLU A 638 8.02 7.60 17.17
CA GLU A 638 8.67 7.44 15.86
C GLU A 638 9.43 6.12 15.71
N ASP A 639 9.85 5.49 16.83
CA ASP A 639 10.55 4.20 16.80
C ASP A 639 9.72 3.14 16.08
N ALA A 640 8.39 3.28 16.09
CA ALA A 640 7.49 2.38 15.39
C ALA A 640 7.62 2.41 13.87
N CYS A 641 8.15 3.49 13.27
CA CYS A 641 8.37 3.58 11.83
C CYS A 641 9.59 2.75 11.38
N PHE A 642 10.43 2.29 12.32
CA PHE A 642 11.57 1.42 12.07
C PHE A 642 11.24 -0.08 12.21
N LEU A 643 9.96 -0.41 12.34
CA LEU A 643 9.43 -1.77 12.48
C LEU A 643 8.46 -2.06 11.34
N THR A 644 8.39 -3.31 10.89
CA THR A 644 7.30 -3.75 10.01
C THR A 644 5.98 -3.74 10.75
N LEU A 645 4.84 -3.75 10.04
CA LEU A 645 3.53 -3.73 10.67
C LEU A 645 3.34 -4.91 11.66
N ASP A 646 3.82 -6.09 11.28
CA ASP A 646 3.73 -7.25 12.16
C ASP A 646 4.64 -7.12 13.39
N GLU A 647 5.85 -6.57 13.25
CA GLU A 647 6.79 -6.40 14.36
C GLU A 647 6.26 -5.42 15.41
N ILE A 648 5.61 -4.32 15.03
CA ILE A 648 5.01 -3.38 16.00
C ILE A 648 3.75 -3.97 16.67
N LEU A 649 3.00 -4.81 15.95
CA LEU A 649 1.81 -5.47 16.51
C LEU A 649 2.17 -6.59 17.50
N TRP A 650 3.19 -7.39 17.17
CA TRP A 650 3.65 -8.50 18.01
C TRP A 650 4.64 -8.09 19.09
N ALA A 651 5.41 -7.04 18.84
CA ALA A 651 6.44 -6.50 19.71
C ALA A 651 7.39 -7.63 20.20
N PRO A 652 8.42 -8.00 19.43
CA PRO A 652 9.41 -8.97 19.90
C PRO A 652 10.23 -8.42 21.08
N ALA A 653 11.07 -9.25 21.70
CA ALA A 653 11.87 -8.85 22.86
C ALA A 653 13.01 -7.88 22.49
N ASP A 654 13.51 -7.94 21.26
CA ASP A 654 14.67 -7.21 20.73
C ASP A 654 14.29 -5.89 20.01
N LEU A 655 13.10 -5.33 20.28
CA LEU A 655 12.58 -4.14 19.61
C LEU A 655 13.58 -2.96 19.60
N THR A 656 14.16 -2.63 20.75
CA THR A 656 15.09 -1.49 20.87
C THR A 656 16.34 -1.66 20.02
N GLU A 657 16.89 -2.86 19.95
CA GLU A 657 18.07 -3.16 19.12
C GLU A 657 17.75 -3.03 17.63
N ARG A 658 16.62 -3.58 17.18
CA ARG A 658 16.17 -3.46 15.78
C ARG A 658 15.99 -2.01 15.36
N VAL A 659 15.31 -1.21 16.20
CA VAL A 659 15.07 0.21 15.95
C VAL A 659 16.40 0.96 15.85
N ALA A 660 17.33 0.73 16.78
CA ALA A 660 18.62 1.42 16.77
C ALA A 660 19.42 1.14 15.49
N ARG A 661 19.50 -0.14 15.08
CA ARG A 661 20.18 -0.56 13.85
C ARG A 661 19.55 0.10 12.60
N ARG A 662 18.24 -0.02 12.44
CA ARG A 662 17.52 0.48 11.25
C ARG A 662 17.47 2.01 11.20
N ARG A 663 17.51 2.69 12.35
CA ARG A 663 17.65 4.15 12.40
C ARG A 663 19.02 4.60 11.94
N ALA A 664 20.08 3.95 12.40
CA ALA A 664 21.44 4.24 11.96
C ALA A 664 21.60 4.00 10.44
N GLU A 665 21.05 2.89 9.93
CA GLU A 665 21.00 2.59 8.50
C GLU A 665 20.28 3.68 7.69
N LEU A 666 19.08 4.10 8.12
CA LEU A 666 18.33 5.14 7.41
C LEU A 666 19.07 6.49 7.42
N THR A 667 19.62 6.91 8.56
CA THR A 667 20.41 8.16 8.64
C THR A 667 21.60 8.14 7.70
N TRP A 668 22.25 6.99 7.56
CA TRP A 668 23.35 6.83 6.63
C TRP A 668 22.89 6.86 5.16
N LEU A 669 21.79 6.16 4.82
CA LEU A 669 21.21 6.19 3.47
C LEU A 669 20.71 7.59 3.04
N GLN A 670 20.25 8.42 3.99
CA GLN A 670 19.85 9.81 3.71
C GLN A 670 21.00 10.68 3.19
N GLY A 671 22.25 10.31 3.48
CA GLY A 671 23.44 10.98 2.96
C GLY A 671 23.84 10.54 1.55
N ILE A 672 23.07 9.63 0.91
CA ILE A 672 23.41 9.04 -0.39
C ILE A 672 22.45 9.54 -1.45
N ARG A 673 23.01 10.12 -2.51
CA ARG A 673 22.26 10.46 -3.72
C ARG A 673 22.16 9.24 -4.62
N MET A 674 20.99 8.61 -4.65
CA MET A 674 20.72 7.45 -5.49
C MET A 674 20.56 7.85 -6.97
N PRO A 675 21.02 7.03 -7.94
CA PRO A 675 20.81 7.29 -9.35
C PRO A 675 19.36 7.06 -9.80
N ASP A 676 18.85 7.92 -10.68
CA ASP A 676 17.49 7.82 -11.23
C ASP A 676 17.27 6.56 -12.06
N VAL A 677 18.33 6.09 -12.75
CA VAL A 677 18.32 4.90 -13.59
C VAL A 677 19.51 4.02 -13.22
N ILE A 678 19.24 2.74 -12.94
CA ILE A 678 20.24 1.73 -12.60
C ILE A 678 20.23 0.67 -13.69
N ALA A 679 21.39 0.30 -14.21
CA ALA A 679 21.55 -0.76 -15.21
C ALA A 679 22.63 -1.74 -14.74
N GLY A 680 22.24 -2.71 -13.91
CA GLY A 680 23.18 -3.59 -13.21
C GLY A 680 23.49 -3.04 -11.81
N ASP A 681 24.77 -2.90 -11.49
CA ASP A 681 25.23 -2.30 -10.24
C ASP A 681 24.99 -0.78 -10.24
N TRP A 682 24.81 -0.18 -9.05
CA TRP A 682 24.69 1.26 -8.87
C TRP A 682 25.82 1.82 -8.02
N GLU A 683 26.14 3.09 -8.20
CA GLU A 683 27.05 3.85 -7.32
C GLU A 683 26.37 5.15 -6.88
N PRO A 684 26.71 5.70 -5.71
CA PRO A 684 26.24 7.03 -5.30
C PRO A 684 26.58 8.08 -6.37
N LEU A 685 25.60 8.90 -6.73
CA LEU A 685 25.86 10.07 -7.57
C LEU A 685 26.70 11.07 -6.80
N SER A 686 27.61 11.75 -7.51
CA SER A 686 28.29 12.93 -6.97
C SER A 686 27.29 14.07 -6.74
N ASP A 687 27.69 14.99 -5.88
CA ASP A 687 27.01 16.29 -5.76
C ASP A 687 27.00 17.00 -7.11
N ALA A 688 25.95 17.77 -7.38
CA ALA A 688 25.87 18.58 -8.58
C ALA A 688 26.76 19.83 -8.43
N ASP A 689 27.42 20.23 -9.52
CA ASP A 689 28.15 21.50 -9.55
C ASP A 689 27.18 22.68 -9.37
N ALA A 690 27.63 23.70 -8.64
CA ALA A 690 26.86 24.93 -8.48
C ALA A 690 26.72 25.65 -9.83
N LEU A 691 25.51 26.12 -10.13
CA LEU A 691 25.22 26.83 -11.37
C LEU A 691 25.90 28.21 -11.35
N ALA A 692 26.59 28.60 -12.43
CA ALA A 692 27.21 29.92 -12.53
C ALA A 692 26.22 30.97 -13.10
N PRO A 693 26.37 32.27 -12.77
CA PRO A 693 25.51 33.32 -13.32
C PRO A 693 25.52 33.32 -14.86
N GLY A 694 24.33 33.32 -15.46
CA GLY A 694 24.12 33.24 -16.90
C GLY A 694 23.99 31.82 -17.45
N GLU A 695 24.28 30.79 -16.65
CA GLU A 695 24.02 29.40 -17.02
C GLU A 695 22.55 29.01 -16.79
N SER A 696 22.11 28.00 -17.54
CA SER A 696 20.74 27.51 -17.49
C SER A 696 20.69 26.00 -17.27
N LEU A 697 19.74 25.58 -16.45
CA LEU A 697 19.29 24.19 -16.36
C LEU A 697 18.12 23.98 -17.32
N THR A 698 18.03 22.77 -17.87
CA THR A 698 16.93 22.35 -18.75
C THR A 698 16.15 21.22 -18.10
N GLY A 699 14.83 21.28 -18.24
CA GLY A 699 13.90 20.23 -17.85
C GLY A 699 12.72 20.18 -18.81
N ILE A 700 11.59 19.68 -18.33
CA ILE A 700 10.32 19.62 -19.05
C ILE A 700 9.46 20.80 -18.60
N GLY A 701 9.14 21.71 -19.53
CA GLY A 701 8.15 22.76 -19.30
C GLY A 701 6.74 22.17 -19.24
N VAL A 702 6.01 22.38 -18.13
CA VAL A 702 4.68 21.76 -17.90
C VAL A 702 3.55 22.76 -17.74
N SER A 703 3.86 23.99 -17.37
CA SER A 703 2.89 25.07 -17.21
C SER A 703 3.53 26.38 -17.68
N SER A 704 2.88 27.07 -18.61
CA SER A 704 3.47 28.20 -19.33
C SER A 704 3.56 29.46 -18.49
N GLY A 705 4.51 30.33 -18.86
CA GLY A 705 4.76 31.61 -18.23
C GLY A 705 6.25 31.82 -17.99
N VAL A 706 6.67 33.08 -17.93
CA VAL A 706 8.05 33.49 -17.65
C VAL A 706 8.05 34.41 -16.45
N VAL A 707 8.78 34.02 -15.42
CA VAL A 707 8.86 34.78 -14.17
C VAL A 707 10.30 34.83 -13.66
N GLU A 708 10.62 35.90 -12.94
CA GLU A 708 11.87 36.04 -12.21
C GLU A 708 11.56 36.09 -10.72
N GLY A 709 12.36 35.42 -9.92
CA GLY A 709 12.15 35.40 -8.47
C GLY A 709 13.36 34.84 -7.73
N THR A 710 13.26 34.87 -6.41
CA THR A 710 14.28 34.36 -5.49
C THR A 710 14.10 32.87 -5.30
N VAL A 711 15.17 32.10 -5.42
CA VAL A 711 15.16 30.66 -5.14
C VAL A 711 14.95 30.44 -3.65
N LYS A 712 13.98 29.59 -3.32
CA LYS A 712 13.89 28.93 -2.03
C LYS A 712 13.83 27.43 -2.21
N ARG A 713 14.82 26.72 -1.66
CA ARG A 713 14.91 25.27 -1.66
C ARG A 713 14.02 24.69 -0.58
N VAL A 714 13.24 23.70 -0.95
CA VAL A 714 12.39 22.92 -0.06
C VAL A 714 12.94 21.50 -0.02
N LEU A 715 13.78 21.22 0.99
CA LEU A 715 14.50 19.95 1.15
C LEU A 715 14.00 19.15 2.34
N SER A 716 13.38 19.83 3.31
CA SER A 716 12.84 19.26 4.53
C SER A 716 11.38 19.68 4.73
N LEU A 717 10.71 19.01 5.65
CA LEU A 717 9.29 19.25 5.97
C LEU A 717 9.06 20.58 6.70
N ASP A 718 10.13 21.21 7.18
CA ASP A 718 10.10 22.50 7.87
C ASP A 718 10.50 23.66 6.96
N ASP A 719 10.97 23.37 5.74
CA ASP A 719 11.24 24.41 4.76
C ASP A 719 9.93 24.96 4.21
N ASP A 720 9.93 26.28 3.98
CA ASP A 720 8.79 26.99 3.45
C ASP A 720 9.28 28.21 2.63
N ILE A 721 8.39 28.81 1.85
CA ILE A 721 8.72 29.90 0.92
C ILE A 721 8.04 31.21 1.31
N GLU A 722 8.53 32.34 0.82
CA GLU A 722 7.80 33.62 0.89
C GLU A 722 6.99 33.89 -0.38
N PRO A 723 5.93 34.72 -0.31
CA PRO A 723 5.14 35.08 -1.49
C PRO A 723 6.01 35.66 -2.61
N GLY A 724 5.97 35.03 -3.78
CA GLY A 724 6.76 35.44 -4.95
C GLY A 724 8.10 34.73 -5.12
N ASP A 725 8.48 33.84 -4.19
CA ASP A 725 9.65 32.99 -4.35
C ASP A 725 9.45 31.91 -5.43
N ILE A 726 10.57 31.42 -5.97
CA ILE A 726 10.65 30.26 -6.85
C ILE A 726 10.89 29.04 -5.96
N LEU A 727 9.90 28.16 -5.85
CA LEU A 727 10.02 26.91 -5.10
C LEU A 727 10.91 25.94 -5.88
N VAL A 728 12.03 25.54 -5.30
CA VAL A 728 12.93 24.54 -5.88
C VAL A 728 12.98 23.32 -4.97
N ALA A 729 12.61 22.14 -5.46
CA ALA A 729 12.63 20.91 -4.67
C ALA A 729 13.16 19.74 -5.50
N SER A 730 13.68 18.69 -4.85
CA SER A 730 13.96 17.46 -5.60
C SER A 730 12.67 16.88 -6.19
N VAL A 731 11.60 16.91 -5.39
CA VAL A 731 10.30 16.35 -5.71
C VAL A 731 9.23 17.03 -4.85
N THR A 732 8.03 17.16 -5.39
CA THR A 732 6.88 17.73 -4.68
C THR A 732 5.71 16.75 -4.67
N ASP A 733 4.96 16.74 -3.59
CA ASP A 733 3.73 15.96 -3.45
C ASP A 733 2.53 16.83 -3.04
N THR A 734 1.38 16.21 -2.78
CA THR A 734 0.14 16.93 -2.40
C THR A 734 0.31 17.83 -1.18
N GLY A 735 1.21 17.52 -0.26
CA GLY A 735 1.47 18.37 0.90
C GLY A 735 2.12 19.70 0.53
N HIS A 736 3.06 19.68 -0.41
CA HIS A 736 3.78 20.86 -0.88
C HIS A 736 2.88 21.81 -1.68
N THR A 737 1.75 21.32 -2.21
CA THR A 737 0.81 22.16 -2.98
C THR A 737 0.24 23.32 -2.18
N ALA A 738 0.25 23.27 -0.84
CA ALA A 738 -0.12 24.43 -0.04
C ALA A 738 0.76 25.66 -0.38
N MET A 739 2.05 25.45 -0.64
CA MET A 739 3.01 26.50 -1.02
C MET A 739 2.78 27.03 -2.45
N PHE A 740 2.23 26.20 -3.34
CA PHE A 740 1.98 26.60 -4.72
C PHE A 740 1.02 27.79 -4.80
N ALA A 741 0.15 27.98 -3.80
CA ALA A 741 -0.78 29.10 -3.73
C ALA A 741 -0.09 30.48 -3.65
N TYR A 742 1.21 30.53 -3.34
CA TYR A 742 1.98 31.77 -3.25
C TYR A 742 3.39 31.70 -3.86
N ALA A 743 3.72 30.60 -4.53
CA ALA A 743 4.94 30.48 -5.34
C ALA A 743 4.80 31.27 -6.65
N ALA A 744 5.88 31.94 -7.08
CA ALA A 744 5.94 32.56 -8.41
C ALA A 744 6.15 31.50 -9.51
N ALA A 745 6.97 30.48 -9.24
CA ALA A 745 7.14 29.29 -10.07
C ALA A 745 7.54 28.08 -9.23
N VAL A 746 7.42 26.90 -9.83
CA VAL A 746 7.83 25.62 -9.25
C VAL A 746 8.89 24.97 -10.15
N VAL A 747 9.98 24.53 -9.54
CA VAL A 747 11.07 23.81 -10.20
C VAL A 747 11.33 22.50 -9.45
N THR A 748 11.29 21.36 -10.15
CA THR A 748 11.63 20.06 -9.56
C THR A 748 12.71 19.29 -10.30
N ASP A 749 13.51 18.52 -9.56
CA ASP A 749 14.54 17.63 -10.15
C ASP A 749 13.90 16.40 -10.80
N ILE A 750 12.84 15.88 -10.18
CA ILE A 750 12.11 14.68 -10.59
C ILE A 750 10.66 15.05 -10.94
N GLY A 751 10.16 14.50 -12.04
CA GLY A 751 8.75 14.58 -12.40
C GLY A 751 8.51 14.41 -13.90
N GLY A 752 7.29 13.99 -14.27
CA GLY A 752 6.84 13.95 -15.67
C GLY A 752 5.75 14.98 -15.96
N SER A 753 5.36 15.13 -17.23
CA SER A 753 4.26 16.01 -17.65
C SER A 753 2.89 15.62 -17.09
N ALA A 754 2.73 14.36 -16.66
CA ALA A 754 1.54 13.84 -15.99
C ALA A 754 1.74 13.65 -14.47
N SER A 755 2.81 14.23 -13.92
CA SER A 755 3.04 14.29 -12.47
C SER A 755 1.97 15.12 -11.79
N HIS A 756 1.78 14.88 -10.50
CA HIS A 756 0.98 15.70 -9.61
C HIS A 756 1.41 17.17 -9.66
N ALA A 757 2.72 17.44 -9.55
CA ALA A 757 3.26 18.79 -9.63
C ALA A 757 2.86 19.49 -10.93
N ALA A 758 2.98 18.79 -12.06
CA ALA A 758 2.61 19.29 -13.38
C ALA A 758 1.10 19.55 -13.50
N ILE A 759 0.26 18.61 -13.05
CA ILE A 759 -1.20 18.76 -13.08
C ILE A 759 -1.60 19.98 -12.25
N VAL A 760 -1.18 20.05 -10.99
CA VAL A 760 -1.56 21.15 -10.10
C VAL A 760 -1.04 22.50 -10.63
N ALA A 761 0.23 22.60 -11.03
CA ALA A 761 0.78 23.84 -11.55
C ALA A 761 0.01 24.34 -12.80
N ARG A 762 -0.34 23.44 -13.72
CA ARG A 762 -1.09 23.79 -14.93
C ARG A 762 -2.51 24.25 -14.62
N GLU A 763 -3.25 23.52 -13.77
CA GLU A 763 -4.63 23.88 -13.46
C GLU A 763 -4.74 25.19 -12.65
N PHE A 764 -3.68 25.56 -11.91
CA PHE A 764 -3.59 26.82 -11.16
C PHE A 764 -2.82 27.93 -11.89
N GLY A 765 -2.31 27.68 -13.10
CA GLY A 765 -1.63 28.67 -13.94
C GLY A 765 -0.28 29.13 -13.39
N ILE A 766 0.43 28.28 -12.65
CA ILE A 766 1.74 28.58 -12.06
C ILE A 766 2.83 28.10 -13.01
N PRO A 767 3.77 28.95 -13.46
CA PRO A 767 4.90 28.52 -14.29
C PRO A 767 5.67 27.38 -13.62
N CYS A 768 5.93 26.30 -14.36
CA CYS A 768 6.52 25.10 -13.77
C CYS A 768 7.45 24.35 -14.74
N VAL A 769 8.60 23.95 -14.21
CA VAL A 769 9.62 23.13 -14.90
C VAL A 769 9.94 21.92 -14.02
N VAL A 770 9.77 20.71 -14.55
CA VAL A 770 10.09 19.46 -13.84
C VAL A 770 11.24 18.74 -14.54
N ASP A 771 11.76 17.66 -13.96
CA ASP A 771 12.82 16.83 -14.56
C ASP A 771 14.15 17.58 -14.81
N THR A 772 14.46 18.59 -13.98
CA THR A 772 15.73 19.36 -14.09
C THR A 772 16.96 18.59 -13.60
N LYS A 773 16.75 17.40 -13.01
CA LYS A 773 17.75 16.46 -12.48
C LYS A 773 18.55 16.92 -11.27
N THR A 774 18.87 18.21 -11.20
CA THR A 774 19.89 18.75 -10.28
C THR A 774 19.60 20.16 -9.79
N ALA A 775 18.49 20.81 -10.15
CA ALA A 775 18.19 22.18 -9.72
C ALA A 775 18.20 22.33 -8.20
N SER A 776 17.65 21.36 -7.47
CA SER A 776 17.63 21.39 -6.01
C SER A 776 19.00 21.26 -5.35
N ALA A 777 20.03 20.82 -6.09
CA ALA A 777 21.41 20.73 -5.63
C ALA A 777 22.30 21.86 -6.19
N ALA A 778 22.08 22.25 -7.45
CA ALA A 778 22.89 23.23 -8.17
C ALA A 778 22.54 24.69 -7.84
N LEU A 779 21.30 24.96 -7.41
CA LEU A 779 20.85 26.27 -6.96
C LEU A 779 20.97 26.38 -5.43
N ALA A 780 21.05 27.61 -4.93
CA ALA A 780 21.11 27.96 -3.52
C ALA A 780 20.01 28.96 -3.14
N ASP A 781 19.59 28.93 -1.88
CA ASP A 781 18.63 29.89 -1.34
C ASP A 781 19.10 31.33 -1.53
N GLY A 782 18.18 32.22 -1.89
CA GLY A 782 18.46 33.64 -2.09
C GLY A 782 18.93 34.01 -3.50
N GLN A 783 19.29 33.04 -4.35
CA GLN A 783 19.69 33.31 -5.73
C GLN A 783 18.52 33.78 -6.59
N ARG A 784 18.77 34.69 -7.54
CA ARG A 784 17.72 35.17 -8.45
C ARG A 784 17.73 34.38 -9.75
N VAL A 785 16.59 33.78 -10.12
CA VAL A 785 16.48 32.95 -11.33
C VAL A 785 15.36 33.44 -12.23
N ARG A 786 15.50 33.20 -13.54
CA ARG A 786 14.40 33.28 -14.51
C ARG A 786 13.92 31.88 -14.84
N VAL A 787 12.64 31.62 -14.65
CA VAL A 787 11.99 30.35 -15.02
C VAL A 787 11.11 30.59 -16.24
N ASP A 788 11.36 29.83 -17.31
CA ASP A 788 10.46 29.74 -18.47
C ASP A 788 9.79 28.37 -18.48
N GLY A 789 8.54 28.34 -18.02
CA GLY A 789 7.74 27.12 -17.93
C GLY A 789 7.24 26.58 -19.27
N SER A 790 7.35 27.36 -20.36
CA SER A 790 7.05 26.89 -21.72
C SER A 790 8.26 26.22 -22.35
N ALA A 791 9.44 26.85 -22.22
CA ALA A 791 10.69 26.33 -22.76
C ALA A 791 11.31 25.21 -21.90
N GLY A 792 10.91 25.12 -20.62
CA GLY A 792 11.49 24.16 -19.68
C GLY A 792 12.90 24.58 -19.24
N THR A 793 13.15 25.87 -19.04
CA THR A 793 14.49 26.38 -18.71
C THR A 793 14.49 27.20 -17.42
N VAL A 794 15.56 27.06 -16.64
CA VAL A 794 15.81 27.81 -15.40
C VAL A 794 17.18 28.44 -15.50
N THR A 795 17.26 29.76 -15.57
CA THR A 795 18.51 30.51 -15.77
C THR A 795 18.90 31.27 -14.52
N LEU A 796 20.11 31.07 -14.02
CA LEU A 796 20.64 31.87 -12.92
C LEU A 796 20.98 33.27 -13.41
N LEU A 797 20.43 34.28 -12.77
CA LEU A 797 20.68 35.68 -13.09
C LEU A 797 21.86 36.18 -12.25
N ALA A 798 22.63 37.13 -12.80
CA ALA A 798 23.59 37.87 -11.99
C ALA A 798 22.82 38.71 -10.95
N ASP A 799 23.36 38.79 -9.74
CA ASP A 799 22.83 39.70 -8.72
C ASP A 799 22.83 41.13 -9.28
N ALA A 800 21.74 41.87 -9.03
CA ALA A 800 21.59 43.25 -9.52
C ALA A 800 22.47 44.24 -8.75
#